data_AF-I2DIA1-F1
#
_entry.id   AF-I2DIA1-F1
#
_cell.length_a   1.000
_cell.length_b   1.000
_cell.length_c   1.000
_cell.angle_alpha   90.00
_cell.angle_beta   90.00
_cell.angle_gamma   90.00
#
_symmetry.space_group_name_H-M   'P 1'
#
loop_
_entity.id
_entity.type
_entity.pdbx_description
1 polymer ?
#
loop_
_entity_poly.entity_id
_entity_poly.type
_entity_poly.pdbx_seq_one_letter_code
_entity_poly.pdbx_strand_id
1 'polypeptide(L)'
;MGTNPVGNPNVVSPFNNDFDQDVVQLMGHTAPDGSSFGKFTLTPASDTRQKELLCDVRPIIPVIFIPGVMGTLLVNKNTGDEMFFPPNADTTGSKAAAAPWLYGAYHQNAAERQTKFNPLEAAVTTLGPINVGDGKTISEDEARRRGWGSVHRWSYHPFLLWLEQTLNSPKFFGKILGPWITPDPTGEKWALHPVLGTDPKKYGGFGNGAPIEADSTKFDHFTKFRYRVYAIGYNWLQSNSDSARQVIESTDYFNPKSKKKTHLMGIKEIIAENHSGKAIIVTHSMGGLVARMAIAMHGAADLMHGVFHGVQPATGAPLAAKRFRVGAETEGPSTFITQDGYKNAALMGRNENEFVAVTANAPGPLELLPMPDYNNGEPWWIFARINGDPVVKLPKAGNAYDDIYTSSKWYGLVPDASMLDPAGIVQDRLKKNKINKTVLGNFKDTLSKAVENQRNIINKYHGNTYAAYANGALDPKLQGSPPEKSAGKPTIEKGEVLDKLLAWGNAVWTGNIPAGVTEEELLAATPLFDSRDGILRIHLESRKLTIEFQVQRTASLPGGPNQDLEKSRNGIIPGDGTVPVWSARAQARGLKPGVGGGPAEGVQMVFEQGGYQHQFSYDHPWTRWSVLYSIVQIAWNAPEPKC
;
A
#
# COMPACT_ATOMS: atom_id res chain seq x y z
N MET A 1 -49.24 11.92 0.81
CA MET A 1 -49.55 10.48 0.63
C MET A 1 -48.22 9.76 0.49
N GLY A 2 -47.87 8.98 1.51
CA GLY A 2 -46.55 8.34 1.60
C GLY A 2 -46.49 7.03 0.83
N THR A 3 -45.26 6.61 0.54
CA THR A 3 -44.92 5.21 0.23
C THR A 3 -43.67 4.83 1.03
N ASN A 4 -43.89 3.93 2.00
CA ASN A 4 -42.86 3.10 2.60
C ASN A 4 -42.27 2.15 1.53
N PRO A 5 -41.00 1.75 1.67
CA PRO A 5 -40.71 0.32 1.60
C PRO A 5 -39.77 -0.15 2.75
N VAL A 6 -40.35 -1.00 3.61
CA VAL A 6 -39.89 -2.30 4.16
C VAL A 6 -38.36 -2.56 4.17
N GLY A 7 -37.70 -3.01 5.25
CA GLY A 7 -38.14 -3.41 6.58
C GLY A 7 -36.93 -3.86 7.41
N ASN A 8 -36.77 -3.26 8.59
CA ASN A 8 -35.90 -3.72 9.66
C ASN A 8 -36.79 -3.82 10.91
N PRO A 9 -37.01 -5.01 11.49
CA PRO A 9 -38.00 -5.18 12.56
C PRO A 9 -37.61 -4.53 13.90
N ASN A 10 -36.44 -3.87 13.99
CA ASN A 10 -35.94 -3.28 15.25
C ASN A 10 -35.71 -1.75 15.19
N VAL A 11 -36.30 -1.03 14.24
CA VAL A 11 -36.38 0.44 14.34
C VAL A 11 -37.67 0.79 15.07
N VAL A 12 -37.58 0.92 16.39
CA VAL A 12 -38.66 1.52 17.19
C VAL A 12 -38.78 2.98 16.74
N SER A 13 -39.92 3.31 16.14
CA SER A 13 -40.33 4.68 15.87
C SER A 13 -40.20 5.49 17.16
N PRO A 14 -39.62 6.71 17.16
CA PRO A 14 -39.60 7.57 18.35
C PRO A 14 -41.01 8.03 18.78
N PHE A 15 -42.05 7.62 18.04
CA PHE A 15 -43.46 7.86 18.35
C PHE A 15 -44.27 6.55 18.33
N ASN A 16 -43.77 5.50 18.98
CA ASN A 16 -44.62 4.38 19.35
C ASN A 16 -45.42 4.80 20.60
N ASN A 17 -46.73 4.96 20.46
CA ASN A 17 -47.66 5.42 21.49
C ASN A 17 -47.96 4.36 22.58
N ASP A 18 -46.93 3.61 23.02
CA ASP A 18 -47.03 2.82 24.25
C ASP A 18 -46.47 3.67 25.39
N PHE A 19 -47.37 4.18 26.22
CA PHE A 19 -47.14 5.04 27.38
C PHE A 19 -46.50 4.31 28.58
N ASP A 20 -45.70 3.28 28.35
CA ASP A 20 -45.09 2.42 29.38
C ASP A 20 -43.56 2.34 29.28
N GLN A 21 -42.89 3.40 28.81
CA GLN A 21 -41.46 3.54 29.03
C GLN A 21 -41.19 4.44 30.23
N ASP A 22 -40.99 3.82 31.40
CA ASP A 22 -40.57 4.46 32.66
C ASP A 22 -39.20 5.15 32.56
N VAL A 23 -38.44 4.84 31.50
CA VAL A 23 -37.09 5.32 31.24
C VAL A 23 -36.99 5.88 29.83
N VAL A 24 -36.37 7.05 29.68
CA VAL A 24 -35.90 7.56 28.40
C VAL A 24 -34.42 7.20 28.24
N GLN A 25 -34.15 6.22 27.39
CA GLN A 25 -32.80 5.79 27.06
C GLN A 25 -32.26 6.58 25.87
N LEU A 26 -31.05 7.13 26.04
CA LEU A 26 -30.33 7.87 25.03
C LEU A 26 -28.95 7.23 24.85
N MET A 27 -28.56 7.03 23.59
CA MET A 27 -27.22 6.53 23.28
C MET A 27 -26.18 7.62 23.57
N GLY A 28 -25.14 7.28 24.33
CA GLY A 28 -23.97 8.11 24.49
C GLY A 28 -23.18 8.21 23.19
N HIS A 29 -22.75 9.41 22.87
CA HIS A 29 -21.75 9.67 21.83
C HIS A 29 -20.38 9.75 22.47
N THR A 30 -19.34 9.69 21.65
CA THR A 30 -17.97 9.80 22.14
C THR A 30 -17.38 11.11 21.68
N ALA A 31 -16.93 11.91 22.64
CA ALA A 31 -16.31 13.19 22.41
C ALA A 31 -14.90 13.00 21.82
N PRO A 32 -14.31 14.07 21.22
CA PRO A 32 -12.97 14.02 20.67
C PRO A 32 -11.88 13.58 21.66
N ASP A 33 -12.05 13.89 22.94
CA ASP A 33 -11.16 13.49 24.05
C ASP A 33 -11.39 12.05 24.53
N GLY A 34 -12.31 11.33 23.89
CA GLY A 34 -12.68 9.97 24.21
C GLY A 34 -13.66 9.79 25.36
N SER A 35 -14.09 10.87 26.03
CA SER A 35 -15.16 10.83 27.01
C SER A 35 -16.50 10.51 26.34
N SER A 36 -17.42 9.89 27.08
CA SER A 36 -18.80 9.70 26.59
C SER A 36 -19.64 10.93 26.94
N PHE A 37 -20.42 11.43 25.98
CA PHE A 37 -21.34 12.56 26.17
C PHE A 37 -22.72 12.25 25.57
N GLY A 38 -23.78 12.77 26.20
CA GLY A 38 -25.13 12.76 25.65
C GLY A 38 -25.53 14.14 25.14
N LYS A 39 -26.31 14.20 24.06
CA LYS A 39 -27.05 15.41 23.67
C LYS A 39 -28.51 15.24 24.04
N PHE A 40 -29.04 16.20 24.79
CA PHE A 40 -30.39 16.16 25.32
C PHE A 40 -31.19 17.31 24.74
N THR A 41 -32.37 17.02 24.18
CA THR A 41 -33.40 18.04 24.00
C THR A 41 -34.06 18.27 25.35
N LEU A 42 -34.16 19.51 25.80
CA LEU A 42 -34.81 19.84 27.07
C LEU A 42 -36.25 19.31 27.07
N THR A 43 -36.60 18.48 28.06
CA THR A 43 -37.96 17.98 28.26
C THR A 43 -38.76 18.93 29.14
N PRO A 44 -40.11 19.00 29.01
CA PRO A 44 -40.95 19.76 29.93
C PRO A 44 -40.73 19.31 31.38
N ALA A 45 -40.90 20.22 32.34
CA ALA A 45 -40.74 19.92 33.77
C ALA A 45 -41.71 18.82 34.28
N SER A 46 -42.77 18.53 33.54
CA SER A 46 -43.72 17.45 33.82
C SER A 46 -43.20 16.05 33.45
N ASP A 47 -42.12 15.94 32.68
CA ASP A 47 -41.51 14.65 32.33
C ASP A 47 -40.55 14.20 33.44
N THR A 48 -41.06 13.38 34.37
CA THR A 48 -40.34 12.85 35.53
C THR A 48 -39.68 11.47 35.28
N ARG A 49 -39.73 10.96 34.05
CA ARG A 49 -39.17 9.63 33.71
C ARG A 49 -37.66 9.63 33.89
N GLN A 50 -37.10 8.50 34.36
CA GLN A 50 -35.65 8.31 34.50
C GLN A 50 -34.97 8.50 33.14
N LYS A 51 -33.83 9.21 33.10
CA LYS A 51 -33.04 9.42 31.88
C LYS A 51 -31.77 8.61 31.98
N GLU A 52 -31.55 7.71 31.03
CA GLU A 52 -30.36 6.86 30.99
C GLU A 52 -29.48 7.22 29.79
N LEU A 53 -28.18 7.38 30.04
CA LEU A 53 -27.17 7.53 29.00
C LEU A 53 -26.41 6.22 28.85
N LEU A 54 -26.54 5.58 27.69
CA LEU A 54 -25.83 4.34 27.38
C LEU A 54 -24.43 4.69 26.86
N CYS A 55 -23.43 4.62 27.73
CA CYS A 55 -22.03 4.86 27.38
C CYS A 55 -21.30 3.56 27.06
N ASP A 56 -20.58 3.52 25.95
CA ASP A 56 -19.62 2.44 25.70
C ASP A 56 -18.34 2.69 26.49
N VAL A 57 -18.19 1.97 27.60
CA VAL A 57 -17.07 2.12 28.55
C VAL A 57 -15.87 1.22 28.21
N ARG A 58 -15.90 0.51 27.07
CA ARG A 58 -14.80 -0.35 26.66
C ARG A 58 -13.54 0.48 26.40
N PRO A 59 -12.37 0.06 26.91
CA PRO A 59 -11.11 0.73 26.59
C PRO A 59 -10.82 0.65 25.09
N ILE A 60 -10.06 1.62 24.61
CA ILE A 60 -9.79 1.79 23.19
C ILE A 60 -8.44 1.19 22.83
N ILE A 61 -8.40 0.41 21.76
CA ILE A 61 -7.19 0.06 21.03
C ILE A 61 -7.20 0.83 19.70
N PRO A 62 -6.32 1.83 19.51
CA PRO A 62 -6.21 2.50 18.24
C PRO A 62 -5.75 1.54 17.14
N VAL A 63 -6.38 1.62 15.98
CA VAL A 63 -5.98 0.92 14.75
C VAL A 63 -5.52 1.99 13.76
N ILE A 64 -4.22 2.05 13.50
CA ILE A 64 -3.60 3.13 12.74
C ILE A 64 -3.25 2.63 11.35
N PHE A 65 -3.86 3.24 10.33
CA PHE A 65 -3.59 2.94 8.94
C PHE A 65 -2.45 3.81 8.37
N ILE A 66 -1.47 3.18 7.73
CA ILE A 66 -0.36 3.86 7.01
C ILE A 66 -0.49 3.53 5.50
N PRO A 67 -0.67 4.53 4.62
CA PRO A 67 -0.96 4.30 3.21
C PRO A 67 0.26 3.88 2.39
N GLY A 68 0.05 3.56 1.11
CA GLY A 68 1.12 3.28 0.14
C GLY A 68 1.81 4.52 -0.40
N VAL A 69 2.80 4.28 -1.28
CA VAL A 69 3.39 5.32 -2.13
C VAL A 69 2.29 6.02 -2.93
N MET A 70 2.35 7.35 -3.05
CA MET A 70 1.30 8.14 -3.70
C MET A 70 -0.10 7.94 -3.09
N GLY A 71 -0.18 7.44 -1.85
CA GLY A 71 -1.42 7.28 -1.11
C GLY A 71 -1.80 8.47 -0.23
N THR A 72 -0.89 9.43 -0.07
CA THR A 72 -1.05 10.63 0.77
C THR A 72 -1.16 11.87 -0.09
N LEU A 73 -2.03 12.80 0.30
CA LEU A 73 -2.18 14.11 -0.33
C LEU A 73 -1.01 15.03 0.08
N LEU A 74 -0.32 15.60 -0.91
CA LEU A 74 0.82 16.47 -0.67
C LEU A 74 0.55 17.89 -1.18
N VAL A 75 1.06 18.87 -0.43
CA VAL A 75 1.04 20.29 -0.76
C VAL A 75 2.44 20.87 -0.68
N ASN A 76 2.70 21.95 -1.42
CA ASN A 76 3.91 22.72 -1.26
C ASN A 76 3.79 23.53 0.03
N LYS A 77 4.68 23.29 0.99
CA LYS A 77 4.64 23.90 2.31
C LYS A 77 4.90 25.41 2.31
N ASN A 78 5.56 25.92 1.27
CA ASN A 78 5.93 27.33 1.14
C ASN A 78 4.83 28.14 0.44
N THR A 79 4.13 27.55 -0.54
CA THR A 79 3.11 28.26 -1.34
C THR A 79 1.68 27.87 -1.01
N GLY A 80 1.46 26.68 -0.44
CA GLY A 80 0.15 26.07 -0.24
C GLY A 80 -0.49 25.51 -1.51
N ASP A 81 0.26 25.42 -2.61
CA ASP A 81 -0.20 24.77 -3.84
C ASP A 81 -0.35 23.26 -3.66
N GLU A 82 -1.32 22.69 -4.36
CA GLU A 82 -1.50 21.25 -4.44
C GLU A 82 -0.33 20.62 -5.21
N MET A 83 0.43 19.74 -4.56
CA MET A 83 1.47 18.93 -5.22
C MET A 83 0.88 17.63 -5.75
N PHE A 84 0.10 16.92 -4.93
CA PHE A 84 -0.44 15.61 -5.29
C PHE A 84 -1.85 15.39 -4.75
N PHE A 85 -2.83 15.53 -5.64
CA PHE A 85 -4.27 15.34 -5.38
C PHE A 85 -4.88 14.53 -6.53
N PRO A 86 -4.63 13.20 -6.59
CA PRO A 86 -5.18 12.37 -7.65
C PRO A 86 -6.72 12.40 -7.61
N PRO A 87 -7.38 12.28 -8.76
CA PRO A 87 -8.82 12.43 -8.82
C PRO A 87 -9.52 11.23 -8.20
N ASN A 88 -10.63 11.50 -7.52
CA ASN A 88 -11.50 10.46 -7.02
C ASN A 88 -12.49 10.06 -8.13
N ALA A 89 -12.44 8.84 -8.66
CA ALA A 89 -13.25 8.42 -9.81
C ALA A 89 -14.36 7.42 -9.45
N ASP A 90 -14.94 7.54 -8.24
CA ASP A 90 -16.00 6.70 -7.69
C ASP A 90 -17.42 7.10 -8.09
N THR A 91 -17.64 8.29 -8.63
CA THR A 91 -18.97 8.74 -9.10
C THR A 91 -18.93 9.21 -10.55
N THR A 92 -20.07 9.27 -11.24
CA THR A 92 -20.13 9.77 -12.63
C THR A 92 -19.63 11.20 -12.75
N GLY A 93 -19.98 12.08 -11.80
CA GLY A 93 -19.52 13.47 -11.79
C GLY A 93 -18.03 13.61 -11.50
N SER A 94 -17.50 12.81 -10.57
CA SER A 94 -16.08 12.84 -10.23
C SER A 94 -15.19 12.19 -11.29
N LYS A 95 -15.72 11.21 -12.06
CA LYS A 95 -15.10 10.71 -13.29
C LYS A 95 -14.93 11.79 -14.36
N ALA A 96 -15.91 12.69 -14.52
CA ALA A 96 -15.79 13.81 -15.45
C ALA A 96 -14.74 14.84 -15.00
N ALA A 97 -14.65 15.12 -13.70
CA ALA A 97 -13.64 16.00 -13.11
C ALA A 97 -12.22 15.41 -13.14
N ALA A 98 -12.08 14.08 -13.26
CA ALA A 98 -10.77 13.41 -13.37
C ALA A 98 -10.05 13.72 -14.69
N ALA A 99 -10.79 13.97 -15.77
CA ALA A 99 -10.20 14.11 -17.10
C ALA A 99 -9.31 15.38 -17.24
N PRO A 100 -9.75 16.60 -16.83
CA PRO A 100 -8.89 17.78 -16.88
C PRO A 100 -7.63 17.65 -16.02
N TRP A 101 -7.74 17.01 -14.85
CA TRP A 101 -6.59 16.78 -13.96
C TRP A 101 -5.58 15.83 -14.60
N LEU A 102 -6.06 14.69 -15.12
CA LEU A 102 -5.22 13.70 -15.78
C LEU A 102 -4.54 14.29 -17.02
N TYR A 103 -5.26 15.11 -17.79
CA TYR A 103 -4.71 15.83 -18.93
C TYR A 103 -3.59 16.78 -18.51
N GLY A 104 -3.84 17.65 -17.53
CA GLY A 104 -2.82 18.57 -17.03
C GLY A 104 -1.58 17.86 -16.49
N ALA A 105 -1.76 16.80 -15.70
CA ALA A 105 -0.67 15.99 -15.15
C ALA A 105 0.13 15.23 -16.23
N TYR A 106 -0.55 14.72 -17.27
CA TYR A 106 0.06 14.04 -18.41
C TYR A 106 0.91 14.98 -19.27
N HIS A 107 0.53 16.26 -19.39
CA HIS A 107 1.23 17.23 -20.23
C HIS A 107 2.37 17.98 -19.52
N GLN A 108 2.64 17.72 -18.24
CA GLN A 108 3.76 18.32 -17.52
C GLN A 108 5.11 17.80 -18.06
N ASN A 109 6.06 18.71 -18.31
CA ASN A 109 7.41 18.33 -18.72
C ASN A 109 8.31 17.97 -17.51
N ALA A 110 9.52 17.47 -17.79
CA ALA A 110 10.46 17.00 -16.76
C ALA A 110 10.83 18.08 -15.73
N ALA A 111 11.10 19.32 -16.16
CA ALA A 111 11.48 20.42 -15.27
C ALA A 111 10.30 20.88 -14.38
N GLU A 112 9.09 20.94 -14.95
CA GLU A 112 7.86 21.26 -14.22
C GLU A 112 7.55 20.20 -13.16
N ARG A 113 7.68 18.91 -13.52
CA ARG A 113 7.49 17.78 -12.59
C ARG A 113 8.52 17.81 -11.48
N GLN A 114 9.80 18.01 -11.80
CA GLN A 114 10.87 18.10 -10.80
C GLN A 114 10.65 19.26 -9.81
N THR A 115 10.23 20.43 -10.31
CA THR A 115 9.91 21.58 -9.46
C THR A 115 8.72 21.29 -8.55
N LYS A 116 7.64 20.71 -9.10
CA LYS A 116 6.41 20.41 -8.38
C LYS A 116 6.60 19.33 -7.31
N PHE A 117 7.33 18.26 -7.62
CA PHE A 117 7.50 17.10 -6.73
C PHE A 117 8.84 17.15 -5.97
N ASN A 118 9.19 18.31 -5.41
CA ASN A 118 10.36 18.46 -4.57
C ASN A 118 10.10 17.91 -3.15
N PRO A 119 10.80 16.85 -2.70
CA PRO A 119 10.56 16.23 -1.39
C PRO A 119 10.80 17.19 -0.21
N LEU A 120 11.69 18.18 -0.37
CA LEU A 120 12.01 19.13 0.69
C LEU A 120 10.92 20.19 0.89
N GLU A 121 10.06 20.38 -0.10
CA GLU A 121 8.97 21.36 -0.06
C GLU A 121 7.61 20.70 0.14
N ALA A 122 7.52 19.39 0.04
CA ALA A 122 6.29 18.66 0.30
C ALA A 122 5.93 18.65 1.79
N ALA A 123 4.65 18.85 2.08
CA ALA A 123 4.04 18.63 3.38
C ALA A 123 2.74 17.83 3.22
N VAL A 124 2.38 17.10 4.27
CA VAL A 124 1.09 16.41 4.38
C VAL A 124 0.04 17.41 4.83
N THR A 125 -1.16 17.31 4.27
CA THR A 125 -2.33 18.11 4.68
C THR A 125 -3.46 17.19 5.09
N THR A 126 -4.20 17.54 6.14
CA THR A 126 -5.43 16.83 6.55
C THR A 126 -6.70 17.44 5.95
N LEU A 127 -6.56 18.42 5.05
CA LEU A 127 -7.67 19.14 4.41
C LEU A 127 -8.22 18.43 3.16
N GLY A 128 -7.79 17.20 2.89
CA GLY A 128 -8.33 16.40 1.80
C GLY A 128 -9.83 16.12 1.91
N PRO A 129 -10.45 15.68 0.81
CA PRO A 129 -11.86 15.32 0.81
C PRO A 129 -12.08 14.07 1.69
N ILE A 130 -13.21 14.03 2.39
CA ILE A 130 -13.57 12.93 3.30
C ILE A 130 -14.83 12.24 2.78
N ASN A 131 -14.95 10.94 3.04
CA ASN A 131 -16.16 10.17 2.76
C ASN A 131 -16.35 9.20 3.93
N VAL A 132 -17.44 9.41 4.67
CA VAL A 132 -17.83 8.62 5.86
C VAL A 132 -19.16 7.89 5.64
N GLY A 133 -19.56 7.70 4.37
CA GLY A 133 -20.84 7.09 4.03
C GLY A 133 -22.02 7.95 4.47
N ASP A 134 -22.92 7.38 5.27
CA ASP A 134 -24.10 8.09 5.80
C ASP A 134 -23.82 8.95 7.03
N GLY A 135 -22.57 8.98 7.51
CA GLY A 135 -22.14 9.78 8.65
C GLY A 135 -22.62 9.27 10.02
N LYS A 136 -23.28 8.10 10.08
CA LYS A 136 -23.78 7.54 11.36
C LYS A 136 -22.68 6.90 12.20
N THR A 137 -21.67 6.30 11.57
CA THR A 137 -20.55 5.66 12.26
C THR A 137 -19.55 6.69 12.79
N ILE A 138 -19.21 7.67 11.96
CA ILE A 138 -18.21 8.70 12.24
C ILE A 138 -18.58 9.96 11.46
N SER A 139 -18.45 11.14 12.09
CA SER A 139 -18.65 12.41 11.39
C SER A 139 -17.44 12.76 10.53
N GLU A 140 -17.62 13.63 9.54
CA GLU A 140 -16.49 14.10 8.72
C GLU A 140 -15.43 14.82 9.56
N ASP A 141 -15.84 15.61 10.56
CA ASP A 141 -14.92 16.32 11.46
C ASP A 141 -14.07 15.36 12.29
N GLU A 142 -14.67 14.29 12.83
CA GLU A 142 -13.93 13.29 13.59
C GLU A 142 -13.02 12.46 12.67
N ALA A 143 -13.48 12.07 11.48
CA ALA A 143 -12.62 11.41 10.49
C ALA A 143 -11.43 12.29 10.10
N ARG A 144 -11.64 13.61 9.97
CA ARG A 144 -10.57 14.58 9.70
C ARG A 144 -9.57 14.65 10.85
N ARG A 145 -10.05 14.73 12.08
CA ARG A 145 -9.23 14.75 13.31
C ARG A 145 -8.40 13.48 13.41
N ARG A 146 -8.98 12.32 13.10
CA ARG A 146 -8.29 11.01 13.01
C ARG A 146 -7.39 10.85 11.78
N GLY A 147 -7.18 11.91 11.01
CA GLY A 147 -6.21 11.97 9.92
C GLY A 147 -6.69 11.41 8.58
N TRP A 148 -7.97 11.01 8.43
CA TRP A 148 -8.46 10.45 7.16
C TRP A 148 -8.31 11.43 6.00
N GLY A 149 -8.47 12.73 6.25
CA GLY A 149 -8.23 13.77 5.24
C GLY A 149 -6.79 13.90 4.74
N SER A 150 -5.84 13.11 5.27
CA SER A 150 -4.45 13.03 4.76
C SER A 150 -4.26 11.98 3.66
N VAL A 151 -5.14 10.99 3.55
CA VAL A 151 -4.98 9.88 2.61
C VAL A 151 -5.93 10.00 1.42
N HIS A 152 -5.62 9.32 0.33
CA HIS A 152 -6.45 9.36 -0.88
C HIS A 152 -7.83 8.74 -0.61
N ARG A 153 -8.85 9.60 -0.68
CA ARG A 153 -10.24 9.29 -0.30
C ARG A 153 -10.79 8.08 -1.03
N TRP A 154 -10.67 8.02 -2.35
CA TRP A 154 -11.24 6.92 -3.13
C TRP A 154 -10.56 5.57 -2.82
N SER A 155 -9.25 5.57 -2.59
CA SER A 155 -8.52 4.31 -2.38
C SER A 155 -8.64 3.75 -0.97
N TYR A 156 -8.77 4.59 0.05
CA TYR A 156 -8.64 4.13 1.44
C TYR A 156 -9.89 4.30 2.28
N HIS A 157 -10.71 5.34 2.08
CA HIS A 157 -11.83 5.60 2.99
C HIS A 157 -12.89 4.49 3.01
N PRO A 158 -13.23 3.81 1.89
CA PRO A 158 -14.12 2.66 1.94
C PRO A 158 -13.62 1.57 2.91
N PHE A 159 -12.33 1.26 2.87
CA PHE A 159 -11.71 0.30 3.79
C PHE A 159 -11.67 0.81 5.23
N LEU A 160 -11.27 2.06 5.47
CA LEU A 160 -11.22 2.63 6.82
C LEU A 160 -12.59 2.64 7.50
N LEU A 161 -13.64 3.01 6.75
CA LEU A 161 -15.02 2.99 7.24
C LEU A 161 -15.51 1.58 7.51
N TRP A 162 -15.27 0.65 6.57
CA TRP A 162 -15.61 -0.76 6.76
C TRP A 162 -14.93 -1.35 8.00
N LEU A 163 -13.66 -1.01 8.23
CA LEU A 163 -12.89 -1.50 9.37
C LEU A 163 -13.41 -0.94 10.70
N GLU A 164 -13.68 0.37 10.78
CA GLU A 164 -14.29 1.01 11.97
C GLU A 164 -15.64 0.35 12.30
N GLN A 165 -16.49 0.12 11.29
CA GLN A 165 -17.81 -0.49 11.49
C GLN A 165 -17.70 -1.95 11.97
N THR A 166 -16.85 -2.73 11.32
CA THR A 166 -16.76 -4.18 11.53
C THR A 166 -16.10 -4.52 12.88
N LEU A 167 -15.04 -3.81 13.26
CA LEU A 167 -14.36 -4.04 14.55
C LEU A 167 -15.21 -3.64 15.75
N ASN A 168 -16.08 -2.63 15.62
CA ASN A 168 -16.88 -2.11 16.73
C ASN A 168 -18.28 -2.71 16.84
N SER A 169 -18.68 -3.57 15.90
CA SER A 169 -19.99 -4.25 15.91
C SER A 169 -19.89 -5.79 15.90
N PRO A 170 -19.02 -6.43 16.72
CA PRO A 170 -18.84 -7.89 16.67
C PRO A 170 -20.01 -8.67 17.27
N LYS A 171 -20.74 -8.07 18.22
CA LYS A 171 -21.90 -8.66 18.89
C LYS A 171 -23.04 -7.63 19.01
N PHE A 172 -24.28 -8.11 18.99
CA PHE A 172 -25.48 -7.32 19.32
C PHE A 172 -26.40 -8.18 20.21
N PHE A 173 -26.77 -7.66 21.39
CA PHE A 173 -27.48 -8.43 22.43
C PHE A 173 -26.87 -9.82 22.69
N GLY A 174 -25.53 -9.88 22.80
CA GLY A 174 -24.78 -11.11 23.04
C GLY A 174 -24.62 -12.04 21.83
N LYS A 175 -25.34 -11.80 20.72
CA LYS A 175 -25.23 -12.60 19.50
C LYS A 175 -24.13 -12.05 18.59
N ILE A 176 -23.27 -12.94 18.10
CA ILE A 176 -22.24 -12.59 17.11
C ILE A 176 -22.92 -12.29 15.77
N LEU A 177 -22.45 -11.29 15.04
CA LEU A 177 -23.04 -10.83 13.78
C LEU A 177 -22.01 -10.58 12.68
N GLY A 178 -22.50 -10.33 11.46
CA GLY A 178 -21.69 -9.80 10.37
C GLY A 178 -20.58 -10.76 9.89
N PRO A 179 -19.46 -10.22 9.38
CA PRO A 179 -18.33 -11.01 8.86
C PRO A 179 -17.78 -12.07 9.82
N TRP A 180 -18.02 -11.89 11.13
CA TRP A 180 -17.52 -12.76 12.18
C TRP A 180 -18.14 -14.16 12.14
N ILE A 181 -19.44 -14.29 11.84
CA ILE A 181 -20.17 -15.57 11.85
C ILE A 181 -20.99 -15.83 10.58
N THR A 182 -21.28 -14.78 9.81
CA THR A 182 -22.11 -14.87 8.60
C THR A 182 -21.22 -14.97 7.36
N PRO A 183 -21.20 -16.11 6.65
CA PRO A 183 -20.56 -16.21 5.33
C PRO A 183 -21.32 -15.40 4.28
N ASP A 184 -20.66 -15.05 3.17
CA ASP A 184 -21.33 -14.58 1.96
C ASP A 184 -21.37 -15.70 0.91
N PRO A 185 -22.53 -16.34 0.66
CA PRO A 185 -22.63 -17.43 -0.32
C PRO A 185 -22.30 -17.04 -1.76
N THR A 186 -22.22 -15.74 -2.07
CA THR A 186 -21.89 -15.22 -3.40
C THR A 186 -20.40 -14.90 -3.55
N GLY A 187 -19.69 -14.71 -2.43
CA GLY A 187 -18.30 -14.26 -2.43
C GLY A 187 -18.08 -12.87 -3.04
N GLU A 188 -19.15 -12.07 -3.21
CA GLU A 188 -19.08 -10.77 -3.89
C GLU A 188 -18.78 -9.61 -2.93
N LYS A 189 -19.41 -9.61 -1.75
CA LYS A 189 -19.29 -8.52 -0.76
C LYS A 189 -18.41 -8.91 0.43
N TRP A 190 -18.40 -10.19 0.74
CA TRP A 190 -17.62 -10.78 1.82
C TRP A 190 -17.12 -12.18 1.43
N ALA A 191 -16.30 -12.78 2.28
CA ALA A 191 -15.69 -14.07 2.04
C ALA A 191 -16.73 -15.21 2.17
N LEU A 192 -16.51 -16.29 1.43
CA LEU A 192 -17.37 -17.49 1.41
C LEU A 192 -17.48 -18.15 2.79
N HIS A 193 -16.51 -17.93 3.66
CA HIS A 193 -16.48 -18.41 5.02
C HIS A 193 -16.38 -17.25 6.02
N PRO A 194 -17.01 -17.38 7.20
CA PRO A 194 -16.88 -16.38 8.26
C PRO A 194 -15.45 -16.34 8.83
N VAL A 195 -15.14 -15.31 9.62
CA VAL A 195 -13.84 -15.26 10.35
C VAL A 195 -13.75 -16.36 11.39
N LEU A 196 -14.81 -16.56 12.18
CA LEU A 196 -14.83 -17.54 13.27
C LEU A 196 -15.07 -18.96 12.73
N GLY A 197 -14.38 -19.94 13.31
CA GLY A 197 -14.47 -21.34 12.91
C GLY A 197 -13.82 -21.67 11.56
N THR A 198 -13.16 -20.70 10.92
CA THR A 198 -12.46 -20.92 9.64
C THR A 198 -10.96 -21.05 9.84
N ASP A 199 -10.39 -22.14 9.31
CA ASP A 199 -8.94 -22.32 9.28
C ASP A 199 -8.28 -21.26 8.39
N PRO A 200 -7.29 -20.49 8.90
CA PRO A 200 -6.59 -19.48 8.11
C PRO A 200 -5.95 -20.02 6.84
N LYS A 201 -5.64 -21.33 6.75
CA LYS A 201 -5.14 -21.98 5.53
C LYS A 201 -6.10 -21.84 4.35
N LYS A 202 -7.42 -21.77 4.58
CA LYS A 202 -8.41 -21.56 3.51
C LYS A 202 -8.22 -20.23 2.78
N TYR A 203 -7.61 -19.25 3.46
CA TYR A 203 -7.33 -17.91 2.94
C TYR A 203 -5.83 -17.66 2.77
N GLY A 204 -5.05 -18.73 2.53
CA GLY A 204 -3.63 -18.65 2.21
C GLY A 204 -2.69 -18.62 3.40
N GLY A 205 -3.18 -18.91 4.61
CA GLY A 205 -2.42 -18.82 5.86
C GLY A 205 -1.25 -19.81 5.97
N PHE A 206 -0.04 -19.30 6.20
CA PHE A 206 1.15 -20.05 6.61
C PHE A 206 1.67 -19.50 7.96
N GLY A 207 1.84 -20.38 8.93
CA GLY A 207 2.21 -20.05 10.31
C GLY A 207 1.51 -20.98 11.30
N ASN A 208 1.69 -20.76 12.60
CA ASN A 208 1.11 -21.61 13.65
C ASN A 208 -0.33 -21.19 14.07
N GLY A 209 -1.01 -20.39 13.25
CA GLY A 209 -2.38 -19.94 13.52
C GLY A 209 -3.40 -21.05 13.35
N ALA A 210 -4.43 -21.03 14.20
CA ALA A 210 -5.58 -21.94 14.19
C ALA A 210 -6.88 -21.14 13.96
N PRO A 211 -8.02 -21.80 13.65
CA PRO A 211 -9.33 -21.17 13.69
C PRO A 211 -9.57 -20.42 15.01
N ILE A 212 -10.32 -19.32 14.94
CA ILE A 212 -10.79 -18.61 16.14
C ILE A 212 -12.21 -19.11 16.42
N GLU A 213 -12.40 -19.85 17.51
CA GLU A 213 -13.73 -20.33 17.89
C GLU A 213 -14.59 -19.21 18.48
N ALA A 214 -15.90 -19.27 18.22
CA ALA A 214 -16.84 -18.23 18.60
C ALA A 214 -16.98 -18.03 20.12
N ASP A 215 -16.81 -19.10 20.89
CA ASP A 215 -16.83 -19.15 22.35
C ASP A 215 -15.42 -19.09 22.97
N SER A 216 -14.38 -18.85 22.15
CA SER A 216 -13.00 -18.77 22.65
C SER A 216 -12.78 -17.54 23.54
N THR A 217 -11.95 -17.72 24.57
CA THR A 217 -11.47 -16.62 25.42
C THR A 217 -10.79 -15.51 24.61
N LYS A 218 -10.18 -15.87 23.48
CA LYS A 218 -9.53 -14.93 22.56
C LYS A 218 -10.53 -13.99 21.90
N PHE A 219 -11.62 -14.52 21.33
CA PHE A 219 -12.64 -13.67 20.73
C PHE A 219 -13.41 -12.89 21.81
N ASP A 220 -13.68 -13.50 22.96
CA ASP A 220 -14.28 -12.77 24.09
C ASP A 220 -13.42 -11.57 24.50
N HIS A 221 -12.11 -11.77 24.68
CA HIS A 221 -11.15 -10.71 24.98
C HIS A 221 -11.15 -9.61 23.90
N PHE A 222 -11.13 -9.97 22.62
CA PHE A 222 -11.25 -9.00 21.52
C PHE A 222 -12.51 -8.13 21.66
N THR A 223 -13.66 -8.70 22.06
CA THR A 223 -14.92 -7.95 22.20
C THR A 223 -14.98 -7.00 23.38
N LYS A 224 -14.03 -7.10 24.34
CA LYS A 224 -13.93 -6.20 25.50
C LYS A 224 -13.35 -4.82 25.15
N PHE A 225 -12.82 -4.65 23.94
CA PHE A 225 -12.25 -3.39 23.48
C PHE A 225 -13.13 -2.71 22.43
N ARG A 226 -12.89 -1.40 22.29
CA ARG A 226 -13.31 -0.61 21.15
C ARG A 226 -12.10 -0.31 20.25
N TYR A 227 -12.29 -0.31 18.94
CA TYR A 227 -11.21 -0.09 17.98
C TYR A 227 -11.44 1.19 17.21
N ARG A 228 -10.62 2.22 17.42
CA ARG A 228 -10.73 3.48 16.67
C ARG A 228 -9.75 3.50 15.51
N VAL A 229 -10.26 3.70 14.30
CA VAL A 229 -9.47 3.72 13.06
C VAL A 229 -8.95 5.13 12.78
N TYR A 230 -7.62 5.26 12.78
CA TYR A 230 -6.86 6.46 12.40
C TYR A 230 -6.17 6.23 11.06
N ALA A 231 -5.78 7.32 10.39
CA ALA A 231 -4.91 7.27 9.22
C ALA A 231 -3.78 8.29 9.36
N ILE A 232 -2.55 7.87 9.10
CA ILE A 232 -1.38 8.76 9.10
C ILE A 232 -0.77 8.78 7.70
N GLY A 233 -1.16 9.79 6.92
CA GLY A 233 -0.47 10.12 5.69
C GLY A 233 0.95 10.61 5.96
N TYR A 234 1.88 10.30 5.05
CA TYR A 234 3.28 10.73 5.10
C TYR A 234 3.74 11.31 3.76
N ASN A 235 4.83 12.08 3.80
CA ASN A 235 5.50 12.56 2.60
C ASN A 235 6.18 11.40 1.86
N TRP A 236 5.49 10.78 0.91
CA TRP A 236 6.00 9.63 0.17
C TRP A 236 7.15 9.96 -0.78
N LEU A 237 7.54 11.24 -0.95
CA LEU A 237 8.72 11.65 -1.73
C LEU A 237 10.01 11.59 -0.90
N GLN A 238 9.96 11.83 0.41
CA GLN A 238 11.14 11.77 1.28
C GLN A 238 11.47 10.32 1.66
N SER A 239 12.62 10.08 2.32
CA SER A 239 12.99 8.73 2.77
C SER A 239 11.91 8.15 3.69
N ASN A 240 11.62 6.85 3.56
CA ASN A 240 10.69 6.18 4.45
C ASN A 240 11.17 6.18 5.91
N SER A 241 12.46 6.37 6.18
CA SER A 241 12.99 6.55 7.53
C SER A 241 12.60 7.91 8.12
N ASP A 242 12.66 8.99 7.33
CA ASP A 242 12.18 10.31 7.77
C ASP A 242 10.66 10.31 7.95
N SER A 243 9.94 9.65 7.04
CA SER A 243 8.50 9.43 7.17
C SER A 243 8.15 8.61 8.39
N ALA A 244 8.94 7.58 8.72
CA ALA A 244 8.74 6.77 9.92
C ALA A 244 8.82 7.61 11.19
N ARG A 245 9.82 8.50 11.28
CA ARG A 245 9.92 9.46 12.39
C ARG A 245 8.71 10.38 12.46
N GLN A 246 8.24 10.91 11.33
CA GLN A 246 7.05 11.77 11.26
C GLN A 246 5.71 11.03 11.49
N VAL A 247 5.68 9.71 11.36
CA VAL A 247 4.51 8.87 11.66
C VAL A 247 4.47 8.51 13.14
N ILE A 248 5.64 8.27 13.75
CA ILE A 248 5.75 8.05 15.20
C ILE A 248 5.38 9.33 15.95
N GLU A 249 5.95 10.44 15.52
CA GLU A 249 5.67 11.78 16.02
C GLU A 249 4.49 12.42 15.28
N SER A 250 4.03 13.57 15.74
CA SER A 250 3.00 14.35 15.04
C SER A 250 3.60 15.28 13.98
N THR A 251 2.81 15.68 13.00
CA THR A 251 3.22 16.70 12.01
C THR A 251 2.23 17.87 11.97
N ASP A 252 2.77 19.08 12.05
CA ASP A 252 2.02 20.32 11.83
C ASP A 252 2.27 20.87 10.42
N TYR A 253 1.22 21.42 9.81
CA TYR A 253 1.32 22.15 8.55
C TYR A 253 0.55 23.47 8.63
N PHE A 254 1.21 24.58 8.28
CA PHE A 254 0.58 25.88 8.13
C PHE A 254 0.37 26.15 6.64
N ASN A 255 -0.89 26.27 6.21
CA ASN A 255 -1.23 26.54 4.82
C ASN A 255 -1.08 28.03 4.49
N PRO A 256 -0.12 28.43 3.64
CA PRO A 256 0.12 29.84 3.31
C PRO A 256 -1.04 30.53 2.59
N LYS A 257 -1.87 29.79 1.86
CA LYS A 257 -3.05 30.32 1.13
C LYS A 257 -4.24 30.53 2.05
N SER A 258 -4.61 29.50 2.81
CA SER A 258 -5.80 29.54 3.66
C SER A 258 -5.53 30.15 5.04
N LYS A 259 -4.25 30.36 5.41
CA LYS A 259 -3.79 30.79 6.74
C LYS A 259 -4.25 29.87 7.87
N LYS A 260 -4.61 28.62 7.55
CA LYS A 260 -5.03 27.60 8.53
C LYS A 260 -3.84 26.73 8.92
N LYS A 261 -3.70 26.46 10.21
CA LYS A 261 -2.83 25.41 10.73
C LYS A 261 -3.61 24.09 10.79
N THR A 262 -3.03 23.03 10.28
CA THR A 262 -3.53 21.66 10.38
C THR A 262 -2.55 20.83 11.17
N HIS A 263 -3.07 19.91 11.96
CA HIS A 263 -2.30 19.01 12.77
C HIS A 263 -2.65 17.56 12.38
N LEU A 264 -1.64 16.72 12.22
CA LEU A 264 -1.77 15.29 12.00
C LEU A 264 -1.09 14.56 13.17
N MET A 265 -1.89 13.87 13.97
CA MET A 265 -1.39 13.13 15.12
C MET A 265 -0.47 11.99 14.70
N GLY A 266 0.59 11.79 15.48
CA GLY A 266 1.47 10.63 15.38
C GLY A 266 0.98 9.44 16.20
N ILE A 267 1.66 8.29 16.06
CA ILE A 267 1.40 7.10 16.87
C ILE A 267 1.42 7.42 18.37
N LYS A 268 2.42 8.17 18.85
CA LYS A 268 2.55 8.49 20.28
C LYS A 268 1.37 9.31 20.82
N GLU A 269 0.94 10.30 20.05
CA GLU A 269 -0.18 11.17 20.43
C GLU A 269 -1.52 10.42 20.38
N ILE A 270 -1.73 9.59 19.35
CA ILE A 270 -2.91 8.73 19.25
C ILE A 270 -2.99 7.76 20.44
N ILE A 271 -1.86 7.15 20.83
CA ILE A 271 -1.82 6.29 22.02
C ILE A 271 -2.15 7.08 23.28
N ALA A 272 -1.59 8.28 23.42
CA ALA A 272 -1.79 9.13 24.59
C ALA A 272 -3.26 9.55 24.75
N GLU A 273 -3.92 10.01 23.68
CA GLU A 273 -5.32 10.44 23.76
C GLU A 273 -6.29 9.30 24.09
N ASN A 274 -5.94 8.07 23.69
CA ASN A 274 -6.79 6.90 23.91
C ASN A 274 -6.43 6.14 25.19
N HIS A 275 -5.40 6.58 25.92
CA HIS A 275 -4.87 5.91 27.12
C HIS A 275 -4.60 4.41 26.89
N SER A 276 -4.18 4.03 25.68
CA SER A 276 -4.14 2.63 25.26
C SER A 276 -2.79 1.94 25.51
N GLY A 277 -1.74 2.71 25.79
CA GLY A 277 -0.35 2.24 25.93
C GLY A 277 0.31 1.83 24.60
N LYS A 278 -0.43 1.15 23.71
CA LYS A 278 0.03 0.73 22.37
C LYS A 278 -1.10 0.85 21.34
N ALA A 279 -0.75 0.72 20.06
CA ALA A 279 -1.68 0.71 18.94
C ALA A 279 -1.50 -0.53 18.05
N ILE A 280 -2.50 -0.86 17.24
CA ILE A 280 -2.40 -1.83 16.15
C ILE A 280 -2.08 -1.06 14.86
N ILE A 281 -1.06 -1.47 14.13
CA ILE A 281 -0.70 -0.81 12.86
C ILE A 281 -1.19 -1.66 11.69
N VAL A 282 -1.86 -1.03 10.72
CA VAL A 282 -2.27 -1.65 9.45
C VAL A 282 -1.64 -0.85 8.32
N THR A 283 -0.92 -1.49 7.41
CA THR A 283 -0.20 -0.77 6.35
C THR A 283 -0.59 -1.23 4.97
N HIS A 284 -0.66 -0.30 4.02
CA HIS A 284 -0.75 -0.62 2.60
C HIS A 284 0.59 -0.41 1.89
N SER A 285 1.02 -1.35 1.05
CA SER A 285 2.12 -1.15 0.10
C SER A 285 3.41 -0.63 0.80
N MET A 286 4.01 0.46 0.31
CA MET A 286 5.21 1.09 0.85
C MET A 286 5.04 1.60 2.30
N GLY A 287 3.82 1.79 2.79
CA GLY A 287 3.56 2.05 4.21
C GLY A 287 4.10 0.96 5.13
N GLY A 288 4.23 -0.28 4.63
CA GLY A 288 4.90 -1.36 5.34
C GLY A 288 6.40 -1.13 5.51
N LEU A 289 7.07 -0.48 4.53
CA LEU A 289 8.48 -0.09 4.66
C LEU A 289 8.63 1.03 5.70
N VAL A 290 7.73 2.02 5.71
CA VAL A 290 7.67 3.06 6.74
C VAL A 290 7.54 2.43 8.14
N ALA A 291 6.61 1.49 8.32
CA ALA A 291 6.44 0.80 9.60
C ALA A 291 7.68 -0.02 10.01
N ARG A 292 8.30 -0.76 9.08
CA ARG A 292 9.55 -1.50 9.36
C ARG A 292 10.71 -0.58 9.72
N MET A 293 10.84 0.58 9.07
CA MET A 293 11.85 1.57 9.43
C MET A 293 11.54 2.25 10.76
N ALA A 294 10.28 2.49 11.09
CA ALA A 294 9.86 2.96 12.42
C ALA A 294 10.33 2.01 13.51
N ILE A 295 10.21 0.70 13.28
CA ILE A 295 10.66 -0.35 14.20
C ILE A 295 12.19 -0.44 14.23
N ALA A 296 12.83 -0.70 13.09
CA ALA A 296 14.23 -1.05 13.02
C ALA A 296 15.19 0.12 13.24
N MET A 297 14.75 1.36 13.00
CA MET A 297 15.61 2.55 13.00
C MET A 297 15.18 3.60 14.04
N HIS A 298 13.92 3.58 14.48
CA HIS A 298 13.39 4.60 15.41
C HIS A 298 12.77 3.99 16.69
N GLY A 299 12.94 2.69 16.92
CA GLY A 299 12.55 2.03 18.18
C GLY A 299 11.05 1.97 18.44
N ALA A 300 10.21 2.03 17.40
CA ALA A 300 8.76 2.13 17.55
C ALA A 300 8.06 0.80 17.93
N ALA A 301 8.79 -0.30 18.08
CA ALA A 301 8.19 -1.61 18.38
C ALA A 301 7.34 -1.59 19.65
N ASP A 302 7.81 -0.91 20.70
CA ASP A 302 7.10 -0.85 21.98
C ASP A 302 5.83 0.00 21.94
N LEU A 303 5.59 0.76 20.87
CA LEU A 303 4.34 1.49 20.65
C LEU A 303 3.26 0.61 20.01
N MET A 304 3.56 -0.63 19.64
CA MET A 304 2.71 -1.48 18.81
C MET A 304 2.31 -2.77 19.54
N HIS A 305 1.01 -3.11 19.53
CA HIS A 305 0.57 -4.46 19.89
C HIS A 305 0.95 -5.47 18.79
N GLY A 306 0.96 -5.00 17.54
CA GLY A 306 1.22 -5.81 16.35
C GLY A 306 1.04 -4.99 15.08
N VAL A 307 1.48 -5.58 13.97
CA VAL A 307 1.43 -4.95 12.64
C VAL A 307 0.82 -5.90 11.63
N PHE A 308 -0.13 -5.41 10.83
CA PHE A 308 -0.61 -6.09 9.62
C PHE A 308 -0.09 -5.39 8.37
N HIS A 309 0.65 -6.10 7.53
CA HIS A 309 1.13 -5.60 6.24
C HIS A 309 0.26 -6.12 5.08
N GLY A 310 -0.40 -5.22 4.34
CA GLY A 310 -1.09 -5.54 3.08
C GLY A 310 -0.24 -5.16 1.87
N VAL A 311 -0.06 -6.11 0.94
CA VAL A 311 0.60 -5.93 -0.37
C VAL A 311 1.95 -5.19 -0.33
N GLN A 312 2.74 -5.45 0.71
CA GLN A 312 4.02 -4.78 0.88
C GLN A 312 5.03 -5.22 -0.20
N PRO A 313 5.72 -4.29 -0.91
CA PRO A 313 6.90 -4.58 -1.70
C PRO A 313 8.10 -4.83 -0.77
N ALA A 314 8.08 -5.95 -0.05
CA ALA A 314 8.96 -6.18 1.11
C ALA A 314 10.45 -6.15 0.78
N THR A 315 10.83 -6.44 -0.48
CA THR A 315 12.20 -6.32 -0.99
C THR A 315 12.28 -5.47 -2.28
N GLY A 316 11.36 -4.51 -2.47
CA GLY A 316 11.33 -3.65 -3.67
C GLY A 316 10.77 -4.33 -4.93
N ALA A 317 10.79 -3.66 -6.07
CA ALA A 317 10.23 -4.19 -7.32
C ALA A 317 11.05 -3.76 -8.56
N PRO A 318 11.44 -4.69 -9.45
CA PRO A 318 12.12 -4.36 -10.71
C PRO A 318 11.36 -3.38 -11.61
N LEU A 319 10.04 -3.32 -11.49
CA LEU A 319 9.22 -2.32 -12.17
C LEU A 319 9.67 -0.88 -11.86
N ALA A 320 10.05 -0.59 -10.60
CA ALA A 320 10.55 0.72 -10.21
C ALA A 320 11.84 1.07 -10.99
N ALA A 321 12.75 0.10 -11.15
CA ALA A 321 13.98 0.28 -11.93
C ALA A 321 13.72 0.37 -13.43
N LYS A 322 12.78 -0.41 -13.98
CA LYS A 322 12.37 -0.33 -15.39
C LYS A 322 11.91 1.09 -15.76
N ARG A 323 11.12 1.74 -14.89
CA ARG A 323 10.60 3.10 -15.14
C ARG A 323 11.70 4.14 -15.32
N PHE A 324 12.89 3.94 -14.73
CA PHE A 324 14.07 4.77 -14.99
C PHE A 324 14.60 4.70 -16.41
N ARG A 325 14.13 3.76 -17.26
CA ARG A 325 14.54 3.61 -18.66
C ARG A 325 13.43 3.79 -19.67
N VAL A 326 12.17 3.71 -19.23
CA VAL A 326 11.01 3.71 -20.16
C VAL A 326 9.84 4.59 -19.73
N GLY A 327 9.88 5.19 -18.53
CA GLY A 327 8.73 5.85 -17.93
C GLY A 327 7.58 4.89 -17.61
N ALA A 328 6.40 5.44 -17.33
CA ALA A 328 5.24 4.67 -16.87
C ALA A 328 4.11 4.54 -17.91
N GLU A 329 4.19 5.23 -19.06
CA GLU A 329 3.15 5.15 -20.11
C GLU A 329 3.03 3.74 -20.69
N THR A 330 4.18 3.04 -20.78
CA THR A 330 4.28 1.72 -21.40
C THR A 330 3.54 0.61 -20.66
N GLU A 331 3.05 0.87 -19.45
CA GLU A 331 2.46 -0.11 -18.54
C GLU A 331 0.96 -0.40 -18.80
N GLY A 332 0.44 0.00 -19.96
CA GLY A 332 -0.90 -0.30 -20.41
C GLY A 332 -1.29 0.50 -21.64
N PRO A 333 -2.50 0.32 -22.17
CA PRO A 333 -3.02 1.18 -23.24
C PRO A 333 -3.00 2.66 -22.80
N SER A 334 -2.62 3.57 -23.69
CA SER A 334 -2.55 5.03 -23.40
C SER A 334 -3.36 5.90 -24.37
N THR A 335 -4.09 5.30 -25.31
CA THR A 335 -4.87 6.01 -26.35
C THR A 335 -6.00 6.86 -25.76
N PHE A 336 -6.55 6.46 -24.61
CA PHE A 336 -7.62 7.19 -23.93
C PHE A 336 -7.26 7.50 -22.48
N ILE A 337 -7.73 8.65 -21.98
CA ILE A 337 -7.46 9.16 -20.62
C ILE A 337 -7.90 8.22 -19.49
N THR A 338 -8.81 7.28 -19.78
CA THR A 338 -9.34 6.31 -18.83
C THR A 338 -8.53 5.02 -18.75
N GLN A 339 -7.52 4.84 -19.62
CA GLN A 339 -6.69 3.64 -19.66
C GLN A 339 -5.48 3.73 -18.73
N ASP A 340 -4.97 2.58 -18.33
CA ASP A 340 -3.99 2.50 -17.23
C ASP A 340 -2.62 3.08 -17.61
N GLY A 341 -2.19 2.97 -18.87
CA GLY A 341 -0.97 3.61 -19.36
C GLY A 341 -1.04 5.13 -19.26
N TYR A 342 -2.17 5.74 -19.64
CA TYR A 342 -2.36 7.19 -19.54
C TYR A 342 -2.36 7.67 -18.07
N LYS A 343 -3.06 6.95 -17.19
CA LYS A 343 -3.09 7.27 -15.75
C LYS A 343 -1.70 7.16 -15.11
N ASN A 344 -0.99 6.06 -15.39
CA ASN A 344 0.35 5.84 -14.86
C ASN A 344 1.33 6.91 -15.37
N ALA A 345 1.23 7.28 -16.65
CA ALA A 345 1.98 8.39 -17.23
C ALA A 345 1.68 9.74 -16.54
N ALA A 346 0.41 10.08 -16.33
CA ALA A 346 0.03 11.30 -15.62
C ALA A 346 0.63 11.33 -14.20
N LEU A 347 0.56 10.19 -13.50
CA LEU A 347 1.03 10.05 -12.13
C LEU A 347 2.56 10.08 -12.02
N MET A 348 3.28 9.33 -12.85
CA MET A 348 4.70 9.01 -12.64
C MET A 348 5.64 9.56 -13.73
N GLY A 349 5.10 10.00 -14.87
CA GLY A 349 5.86 10.50 -16.01
C GLY A 349 5.76 9.52 -17.19
N ARG A 350 5.61 10.08 -18.40
CA ARG A 350 5.38 9.30 -19.62
C ARG A 350 6.60 8.47 -20.00
N ASN A 351 7.76 9.11 -19.96
CA ASN A 351 9.03 8.61 -20.43
C ASN A 351 10.11 8.71 -19.35
N GLU A 352 11.32 8.28 -19.70
CA GLU A 352 12.51 8.34 -18.86
C GLU A 352 12.76 9.73 -18.26
N ASN A 353 12.74 10.80 -19.07
CA ASN A 353 13.06 12.16 -18.62
C ASN A 353 12.12 12.63 -17.51
N GLU A 354 10.82 12.39 -17.67
CA GLU A 354 9.82 12.81 -16.70
C GLU A 354 9.86 12.00 -15.40
N PHE A 355 10.13 10.70 -15.51
CA PHE A 355 10.23 9.82 -14.35
C PHE A 355 11.51 10.07 -13.54
N VAL A 356 12.66 10.17 -14.22
CA VAL A 356 13.98 10.41 -13.60
C VAL A 356 14.00 11.77 -12.89
N ALA A 357 13.45 12.82 -13.52
CA ALA A 357 13.48 14.18 -12.98
C ALA A 357 12.89 14.28 -11.55
N VAL A 358 11.86 13.48 -11.25
CA VAL A 358 11.26 13.37 -9.92
C VAL A 358 11.98 12.32 -9.08
N THR A 359 12.00 11.08 -9.56
CA THR A 359 12.35 9.89 -8.75
C THR A 359 13.82 9.91 -8.34
N ALA A 360 14.74 10.39 -9.19
CA ALA A 360 16.16 10.48 -8.84
C ALA A 360 16.45 11.40 -7.65
N ASN A 361 15.52 12.32 -7.33
CA ASN A 361 15.67 13.25 -6.22
C ASN A 361 14.74 12.96 -5.05
N ALA A 362 13.92 11.93 -5.14
CA ALA A 362 12.94 11.53 -4.14
C ALA A 362 13.38 10.19 -3.49
N PRO A 363 13.95 10.21 -2.26
CA PRO A 363 14.43 8.99 -1.63
C PRO A 363 13.36 7.92 -1.39
N GLY A 364 12.10 8.31 -1.12
CA GLY A 364 11.02 7.35 -0.86
C GLY A 364 10.76 6.41 -2.05
N PRO A 365 10.52 6.95 -3.26
CA PRO A 365 10.43 6.13 -4.48
C PRO A 365 11.71 5.35 -4.81
N LEU A 366 12.91 5.87 -4.51
CA LEU A 366 14.16 5.13 -4.69
C LEU A 366 14.25 3.89 -3.79
N GLU A 367 13.65 3.93 -2.60
CA GLU A 367 13.60 2.77 -1.68
C GLU A 367 12.67 1.64 -2.18
N LEU A 368 11.92 1.84 -3.28
CA LEU A 368 11.19 0.79 -4.00
C LEU A 368 12.03 0.04 -5.03
N LEU A 369 13.24 0.50 -5.34
CA LEU A 369 14.18 -0.27 -6.16
C LEU A 369 14.45 -1.62 -5.48
N PRO A 370 14.74 -2.69 -6.24
CA PRO A 370 15.06 -4.00 -5.67
C PRO A 370 16.11 -3.91 -4.56
N MET A 371 15.75 -4.38 -3.37
CA MET A 371 16.64 -4.35 -2.20
C MET A 371 17.79 -5.35 -2.39
N PRO A 372 18.89 -5.23 -1.60
CA PRO A 372 20.01 -6.18 -1.68
C PRO A 372 19.61 -7.66 -1.50
N ASP A 373 18.51 -7.93 -0.81
CA ASP A 373 17.96 -9.27 -0.58
C ASP A 373 16.77 -9.61 -1.49
N TYR A 374 16.48 -8.80 -2.51
CA TYR A 374 15.43 -9.09 -3.50
C TYR A 374 15.67 -10.44 -4.15
N ASN A 375 14.66 -11.31 -4.11
CA ASN A 375 14.77 -12.69 -4.58
C ASN A 375 16.05 -13.40 -4.10
N ASN A 376 16.43 -13.18 -2.83
CA ASN A 376 17.63 -13.74 -2.20
C ASN A 376 18.96 -13.30 -2.83
N GLY A 377 18.99 -12.08 -3.39
CA GLY A 377 20.18 -11.49 -4.02
C GLY A 377 20.41 -11.96 -5.46
N GLU A 378 19.44 -12.67 -6.04
CA GLU A 378 19.51 -13.11 -7.44
C GLU A 378 19.48 -11.91 -8.42
N PRO A 379 20.14 -12.06 -9.59
CA PRO A 379 20.07 -11.06 -10.65
C PRO A 379 18.64 -10.85 -11.17
N TRP A 380 18.30 -9.59 -11.43
CA TRP A 380 16.97 -9.19 -11.92
C TRP A 380 17.02 -8.17 -13.07
N TRP A 381 18.21 -7.64 -13.40
CA TRP A 381 18.47 -6.79 -14.56
C TRP A 381 19.24 -7.59 -15.60
N ILE A 382 18.55 -8.02 -16.65
CA ILE A 382 19.01 -9.09 -17.53
C ILE A 382 19.04 -8.61 -18.98
N PHE A 383 20.15 -8.86 -19.69
CA PHE A 383 20.21 -8.76 -21.14
C PHE A 383 20.29 -10.15 -21.74
N ALA A 384 19.32 -10.48 -22.58
CA ALA A 384 19.11 -11.83 -23.10
C ALA A 384 19.01 -11.82 -24.63
N ARG A 385 19.21 -13.01 -25.21
CA ARG A 385 18.87 -13.30 -26.61
C ARG A 385 17.36 -13.26 -26.81
N ILE A 386 16.91 -13.18 -28.06
CA ILE A 386 15.46 -13.22 -28.43
C ILE A 386 14.76 -14.47 -27.86
N ASN A 387 15.46 -15.60 -27.74
CA ASN A 387 14.93 -16.83 -27.16
C ASN A 387 14.87 -16.84 -25.61
N GLY A 388 15.22 -15.71 -24.97
CA GLY A 388 15.24 -15.54 -23.52
C GLY A 388 16.50 -16.07 -22.83
N ASP A 389 17.51 -16.55 -23.57
CA ASP A 389 18.75 -17.03 -22.96
C ASP A 389 19.57 -15.83 -22.45
N PRO A 390 19.84 -15.73 -21.14
CA PRO A 390 20.54 -14.59 -20.56
C PRO A 390 22.03 -14.58 -20.96
N VAL A 391 22.55 -13.40 -21.29
CA VAL A 391 23.98 -13.15 -21.56
C VAL A 391 24.61 -12.32 -20.45
N VAL A 392 23.92 -11.26 -20.00
CA VAL A 392 24.32 -10.45 -18.85
C VAL A 392 23.27 -10.58 -17.77
N LYS A 393 23.72 -10.77 -16.53
CA LYS A 393 22.86 -10.88 -15.34
C LYS A 393 23.41 -10.00 -14.22
N LEU A 394 22.67 -8.97 -13.85
CA LEU A 394 22.98 -8.04 -12.77
C LEU A 394 21.84 -7.96 -11.73
N PRO A 395 22.13 -7.63 -10.46
CA PRO A 395 23.48 -7.41 -9.91
C PRO A 395 24.27 -8.71 -9.70
N LYS A 396 25.59 -8.59 -9.61
CA LYS A 396 26.49 -9.62 -9.09
C LYS A 396 26.49 -9.55 -7.57
N ALA A 397 26.35 -10.70 -6.91
CA ALA A 397 26.36 -10.81 -5.44
C ALA A 397 25.40 -9.83 -4.71
N GLY A 398 24.24 -9.53 -5.31
CA GLY A 398 23.24 -8.62 -4.72
C GLY A 398 23.61 -7.13 -4.70
N ASN A 399 24.73 -6.71 -5.32
CA ASN A 399 25.19 -5.32 -5.27
C ASN A 399 24.64 -4.42 -6.40
N ALA A 400 23.32 -4.20 -6.41
CA ALA A 400 22.68 -3.35 -7.42
C ALA A 400 23.14 -1.88 -7.39
N TYR A 401 23.63 -1.39 -6.25
CA TYR A 401 24.12 -0.02 -6.12
C TYR A 401 25.30 0.27 -7.07
N ASP A 402 26.33 -0.56 -7.02
CA ASP A 402 27.53 -0.39 -7.84
C ASP A 402 27.29 -0.88 -9.28
N ASP A 403 26.62 -2.02 -9.43
CA ASP A 403 26.47 -2.67 -10.74
C ASP A 403 25.45 -1.97 -11.65
N ILE A 404 24.40 -1.39 -11.08
CA ILE A 404 23.25 -0.87 -11.85
C ILE A 404 22.98 0.60 -11.51
N TYR A 405 22.72 0.92 -10.25
CA TYR A 405 22.12 2.20 -9.86
C TYR A 405 23.05 3.39 -10.10
N THR A 406 24.35 3.22 -9.89
CA THR A 406 25.35 4.28 -10.05
C THR A 406 26.23 4.13 -11.28
N SER A 407 25.98 3.09 -12.08
CA SER A 407 26.70 2.82 -13.32
C SER A 407 26.30 3.83 -14.40
N SER A 408 27.32 4.49 -14.99
CA SER A 408 27.15 5.37 -16.15
C SER A 408 27.26 4.62 -17.48
N LYS A 409 27.33 3.28 -17.44
CA LYS A 409 27.36 2.45 -18.64
C LYS A 409 25.96 2.41 -19.28
N TRP A 410 25.90 1.99 -20.53
CA TRP A 410 24.67 1.94 -21.33
C TRP A 410 23.53 1.14 -20.67
N TYR A 411 23.88 0.16 -19.83
CA TYR A 411 22.94 -0.69 -19.10
C TYR A 411 22.58 -0.16 -17.71
N GLY A 412 23.20 0.94 -17.25
CA GLY A 412 22.95 1.51 -15.93
C GLY A 412 21.53 2.03 -15.75
N LEU A 413 21.18 2.36 -14.51
CA LEU A 413 19.86 2.89 -14.16
C LEU A 413 19.59 4.25 -14.81
N VAL A 414 20.58 5.16 -14.73
CA VAL A 414 20.54 6.51 -15.35
C VAL A 414 21.90 6.79 -16.01
N PRO A 415 22.12 6.32 -17.25
CA PRO A 415 23.40 6.53 -17.94
C PRO A 415 23.69 8.01 -18.24
N ASP A 416 22.64 8.79 -18.56
CA ASP A 416 22.72 10.22 -18.90
C ASP A 416 22.45 11.08 -17.65
N ALA A 417 23.52 11.56 -17.01
CA ALA A 417 23.43 12.37 -15.79
C ALA A 417 22.76 13.74 -15.99
N SER A 418 22.58 14.22 -17.23
CA SER A 418 21.90 15.49 -17.50
C SER A 418 20.41 15.43 -17.12
N MET A 419 19.84 14.23 -17.02
CA MET A 419 18.44 13.98 -16.68
C MET A 419 18.13 14.16 -15.19
N LEU A 420 19.16 14.23 -14.34
CA LEU A 420 18.99 14.27 -12.89
C LEU A 420 18.48 15.62 -12.38
N ASP A 421 18.69 16.72 -13.11
CA ASP A 421 18.33 18.08 -12.67
C ASP A 421 17.87 18.99 -13.82
N PRO A 422 16.85 18.62 -14.61
CA PRO A 422 16.37 19.42 -15.74
C PRO A 422 15.84 20.81 -15.34
N ALA A 423 15.46 21.02 -14.07
CA ALA A 423 15.02 22.31 -13.55
C ALA A 423 16.14 23.12 -12.88
N GLY A 424 17.33 22.54 -12.67
CA GLY A 424 18.46 23.20 -11.99
C GLY A 424 18.31 23.35 -10.46
N ILE A 425 17.21 22.87 -9.88
CA ILE A 425 16.88 23.09 -8.47
C ILE A 425 17.84 22.35 -7.52
N VAL A 426 18.41 21.22 -7.95
CA VAL A 426 19.37 20.45 -7.16
C VAL A 426 20.70 21.18 -7.15
N GLN A 427 21.18 21.62 -8.32
CA GLN A 427 22.41 22.37 -8.45
C GLN A 427 22.36 23.67 -7.62
N ASP A 428 21.25 24.40 -7.70
CA ASP A 428 21.06 25.64 -6.95
C ASP A 428 21.01 25.39 -5.44
N ARG A 429 20.34 24.32 -5.00
CA ARG A 429 20.35 23.89 -3.59
C ARG A 429 21.76 23.58 -3.10
N LEU A 430 22.54 22.81 -3.87
CA LEU A 430 23.90 22.43 -3.51
C LEU A 430 24.80 23.67 -3.36
N LYS A 431 24.71 24.61 -4.31
CA LYS A 431 25.42 25.90 -4.26
C LYS A 431 25.00 26.73 -3.04
N LYS A 432 23.70 26.91 -2.83
CA LYS A 432 23.13 27.70 -1.71
C LYS A 432 23.57 27.15 -0.35
N ASN A 433 23.61 25.82 -0.21
CA ASN A 433 24.00 25.14 1.03
C ASN A 433 25.52 24.95 1.16
N LYS A 434 26.33 25.46 0.22
CA LYS A 434 27.80 25.31 0.19
C LYS A 434 28.25 23.84 0.22
N ILE A 435 27.48 22.95 -0.39
CA ILE A 435 27.80 21.53 -0.49
C ILE A 435 28.63 21.32 -1.77
N ASN A 436 29.91 20.98 -1.61
CA ASN A 436 30.82 20.74 -2.73
C ASN A 436 30.59 19.36 -3.37
N LYS A 437 29.46 19.20 -4.08
CA LYS A 437 29.08 17.98 -4.82
C LYS A 437 28.48 18.32 -6.18
N THR A 438 28.68 17.44 -7.15
CA THR A 438 27.94 17.50 -8.42
C THR A 438 26.52 16.96 -8.23
N VAL A 439 25.62 17.23 -9.18
CA VAL A 439 24.27 16.65 -9.21
C VAL A 439 24.33 15.12 -9.20
N LEU A 440 25.22 14.53 -10.03
CA LEU A 440 25.47 13.09 -10.05
C LEU A 440 25.98 12.57 -8.70
N GLY A 441 26.88 13.30 -8.04
CA GLY A 441 27.35 12.94 -6.69
C GLY A 441 26.21 12.93 -5.67
N ASN A 442 25.34 13.95 -5.69
CA ASN A 442 24.16 14.01 -4.83
C ASN A 442 23.18 12.84 -5.10
N PHE A 443 22.98 12.47 -6.37
CA PHE A 443 22.17 11.31 -6.74
C PHE A 443 22.76 10.01 -6.19
N LYS A 444 24.06 9.78 -6.36
CA LYS A 444 24.75 8.60 -5.82
C LYS A 444 24.67 8.51 -4.30
N ASP A 445 24.77 9.63 -3.59
CA ASP A 445 24.60 9.65 -2.14
C ASP A 445 23.16 9.34 -1.72
N THR A 446 22.18 9.88 -2.44
CA THR A 446 20.76 9.60 -2.19
C THR A 446 20.46 8.12 -2.34
N LEU A 447 20.92 7.50 -3.43
CA LEU A 447 20.83 6.06 -3.65
C LEU A 447 21.57 5.26 -2.56
N SER A 448 22.76 5.71 -2.13
CA SER A 448 23.54 5.02 -1.11
C SER A 448 22.76 4.93 0.20
N LYS A 449 22.14 6.05 0.62
CA LYS A 449 21.27 6.10 1.80
C LYS A 449 20.02 5.25 1.65
N ALA A 450 19.38 5.26 0.47
CA ALA A 450 18.23 4.40 0.21
C ALA A 450 18.61 2.91 0.39
N VAL A 451 19.73 2.48 -0.18
CA VAL A 451 20.23 1.10 -0.05
C VAL A 451 20.65 0.78 1.39
N GLU A 452 21.25 1.72 2.12
CA GLU A 452 21.55 1.57 3.54
C GLU A 452 20.27 1.34 4.38
N ASN A 453 19.23 2.15 4.15
CA ASN A 453 17.94 1.98 4.79
C ASN A 453 17.31 0.61 4.47
N GLN A 454 17.39 0.18 3.20
CA GLN A 454 16.93 -1.15 2.78
C GLN A 454 17.68 -2.26 3.52
N ARG A 455 19.01 -2.17 3.65
CA ARG A 455 19.82 -3.13 4.43
C ARG A 455 19.39 -3.19 5.89
N ASN A 456 19.11 -2.03 6.49
CA ASN A 456 18.75 -1.93 7.91
C ASN A 456 17.45 -2.64 8.26
N ILE A 457 16.55 -2.85 7.28
CA ILE A 457 15.27 -3.53 7.47
C ILE A 457 15.23 -4.97 6.96
N ILE A 458 16.27 -5.51 6.30
CA ILE A 458 16.28 -6.90 5.81
C ILE A 458 15.83 -7.85 6.91
N ASN A 459 14.76 -8.61 6.64
CA ASN A 459 14.16 -9.58 7.56
C ASN A 459 13.70 -9.05 8.94
N LYS A 460 13.72 -7.73 9.18
CA LYS A 460 13.27 -7.14 10.45
C LYS A 460 11.81 -6.70 10.36
N TYR A 461 10.97 -7.28 11.20
CA TYR A 461 9.56 -6.93 11.38
C TYR A 461 9.26 -6.71 12.88
N HIS A 462 8.02 -6.33 13.18
CA HIS A 462 7.55 -6.32 14.57
C HIS A 462 7.47 -7.76 15.09
N GLY A 463 7.72 -8.00 16.38
CA GLY A 463 7.67 -9.34 16.98
C GLY A 463 6.30 -10.04 16.88
N ASN A 464 5.26 -9.29 16.54
CA ASN A 464 3.90 -9.76 16.32
C ASN A 464 3.38 -9.20 14.98
N THR A 465 3.92 -9.71 13.86
CA THR A 465 3.55 -9.27 12.51
C THR A 465 2.69 -10.30 11.78
N TYR A 466 1.70 -9.81 11.06
CA TYR A 466 0.90 -10.56 10.09
C TYR A 466 1.03 -9.89 8.72
N ALA A 467 0.96 -10.64 7.63
CA ALA A 467 1.05 -10.06 6.29
C ALA A 467 0.17 -10.78 5.27
N ALA A 468 -0.41 -10.06 4.32
CA ALA A 468 -1.14 -10.61 3.19
C ALA A 468 -0.60 -10.07 1.86
N TYR A 469 -0.41 -10.95 0.89
CA TYR A 469 0.10 -10.58 -0.44
C TYR A 469 -0.45 -11.50 -1.55
N ALA A 470 -0.51 -10.98 -2.78
CA ALA A 470 -1.01 -11.75 -3.92
C ALA A 470 0.09 -12.54 -4.64
N ASN A 471 -0.30 -13.70 -5.16
CA ASN A 471 0.49 -14.57 -6.03
C ASN A 471 -0.23 -14.79 -7.37
N GLY A 472 -0.78 -13.72 -7.96
CA GLY A 472 -1.54 -13.77 -9.21
C GLY A 472 -3.02 -14.08 -9.01
N ALA A 473 -3.60 -14.80 -9.97
CA ALA A 473 -5.02 -15.14 -9.97
C ALA A 473 -5.38 -16.08 -8.79
N LEU A 474 -6.64 -16.04 -8.37
CA LEU A 474 -7.17 -17.01 -7.41
C LEU A 474 -7.08 -18.42 -7.98
N ASP A 475 -6.34 -19.30 -7.30
CA ASP A 475 -6.26 -20.72 -7.65
C ASP A 475 -7.25 -21.53 -6.80
N PRO A 476 -8.27 -22.17 -7.42
CA PRO A 476 -9.20 -23.05 -6.72
C PRO A 476 -8.52 -24.19 -5.95
N LYS A 477 -7.32 -24.61 -6.34
CA LYS A 477 -6.57 -25.71 -5.70
C LYS A 477 -5.97 -25.33 -4.35
N LEU A 478 -5.75 -24.04 -4.07
CA LEU A 478 -5.21 -23.56 -2.80
C LEU A 478 -6.17 -23.78 -1.61
N GLN A 479 -7.44 -24.08 -1.85
CA GLN A 479 -8.43 -24.36 -0.78
C GLN A 479 -8.45 -25.82 -0.29
N GLY A 480 -7.58 -26.71 -0.80
CA GLY A 480 -7.40 -28.06 -0.24
C GLY A 480 -8.56 -29.05 -0.38
N SER A 481 -9.63 -28.68 -1.12
CA SER A 481 -10.78 -29.55 -1.38
C SER A 481 -11.10 -29.60 -2.87
N PRO A 482 -11.45 -30.77 -3.44
CA PRO A 482 -11.99 -30.85 -4.80
C PRO A 482 -13.25 -29.98 -4.90
N PRO A 483 -13.52 -29.33 -6.04
CA PRO A 483 -14.75 -28.57 -6.21
C PRO A 483 -15.94 -29.52 -6.04
N GLU A 484 -16.67 -29.38 -4.93
CA GLU A 484 -17.99 -30.01 -4.81
C GLU A 484 -18.85 -29.43 -5.94
N LYS A 485 -19.37 -30.32 -6.79
CA LYS A 485 -20.36 -29.97 -7.81
C LYS A 485 -21.69 -29.63 -7.12
N SER A 486 -21.74 -28.53 -6.38
CA SER A 486 -22.99 -27.91 -5.99
C SER A 486 -23.43 -27.04 -7.16
N ALA A 487 -24.53 -27.42 -7.81
CA ALA A 487 -25.07 -26.67 -8.93
C ALA A 487 -25.48 -25.27 -8.46
N GLY A 488 -24.65 -24.26 -8.73
CA GLY A 488 -25.03 -22.83 -8.66
C GLY A 488 -24.34 -21.95 -7.62
N LYS A 489 -23.55 -22.47 -6.67
CA LYS A 489 -22.83 -21.64 -5.67
C LYS A 489 -21.32 -21.60 -5.94
N PRO A 490 -20.67 -20.41 -5.87
CA PRO A 490 -19.23 -20.29 -6.04
C PRO A 490 -18.48 -21.03 -4.93
N THR A 491 -17.43 -21.76 -5.31
CA THR A 491 -16.49 -22.41 -4.38
C THR A 491 -15.27 -21.54 -4.08
N ILE A 492 -15.06 -20.46 -4.84
CA ILE A 492 -14.01 -19.47 -4.64
C ILE A 492 -14.56 -18.07 -4.91
N GLU A 493 -14.05 -17.08 -4.18
CA GLU A 493 -14.41 -15.67 -4.34
C GLU A 493 -14.05 -15.16 -5.75
N LYS A 494 -14.70 -14.06 -6.16
CA LYS A 494 -14.37 -13.42 -7.43
C LYS A 494 -13.01 -12.75 -7.32
N GLY A 495 -12.16 -13.00 -8.31
CA GLY A 495 -10.87 -12.34 -8.46
C GLY A 495 -10.63 -11.86 -9.88
N GLU A 496 -9.66 -10.97 -10.01
CA GLU A 496 -9.15 -10.52 -11.30
C GLU A 496 -8.42 -11.65 -12.05
N VAL A 497 -8.44 -11.55 -13.37
CA VAL A 497 -7.75 -12.48 -14.26
C VAL A 497 -6.24 -12.31 -14.17
N LEU A 498 -5.49 -13.40 -14.40
CA LEU A 498 -4.04 -13.44 -14.25
C LEU A 498 -3.32 -12.30 -14.99
N ASP A 499 -3.74 -11.98 -16.22
CA ASP A 499 -3.11 -10.94 -17.05
C ASP A 499 -3.06 -9.56 -16.39
N LYS A 500 -4.03 -9.25 -15.51
CA LYS A 500 -4.07 -8.00 -14.74
C LYS A 500 -3.23 -8.03 -13.47
N LEU A 501 -2.71 -9.19 -13.11
CA LEU A 501 -2.00 -9.50 -11.87
C LEU A 501 -0.54 -9.90 -12.13
N LEU A 502 -0.09 -9.84 -13.38
CA LEU A 502 1.30 -10.04 -13.75
C LEU A 502 2.14 -8.82 -13.34
N ALA A 503 3.37 -9.08 -12.91
CA ALA A 503 4.34 -8.06 -12.52
C ALA A 503 5.74 -8.41 -13.04
N TRP A 504 6.62 -7.41 -13.07
CA TRP A 504 8.02 -7.61 -13.44
C TRP A 504 8.79 -8.26 -12.30
N GLY A 505 9.00 -9.58 -12.39
CA GLY A 505 9.92 -10.32 -11.53
C GLY A 505 11.39 -10.05 -11.87
N ASN A 506 11.67 -9.81 -13.15
CA ASN A 506 12.93 -9.33 -13.70
C ASN A 506 12.66 -8.24 -14.76
N ALA A 507 13.60 -7.32 -14.93
CA ALA A 507 13.67 -6.45 -16.10
C ALA A 507 14.57 -7.12 -17.16
N VAL A 508 13.95 -7.70 -18.19
CA VAL A 508 14.65 -8.43 -19.26
C VAL A 508 14.63 -7.60 -20.55
N TRP A 509 15.83 -7.27 -21.02
CA TRP A 509 16.08 -6.65 -22.31
C TRP A 509 16.49 -7.73 -23.31
N THR A 510 15.71 -7.91 -24.37
CA THR A 510 15.97 -8.93 -25.40
C THR A 510 16.51 -8.31 -26.67
N GLY A 511 17.55 -8.90 -27.25
CA GLY A 511 18.13 -8.46 -28.52
C GLY A 511 18.65 -9.63 -29.36
N ASN A 512 18.92 -9.37 -30.64
CA ASN A 512 19.51 -10.35 -31.54
C ASN A 512 21.02 -10.48 -31.28
N ILE A 513 21.38 -11.13 -30.16
CA ILE A 513 22.79 -11.35 -29.77
C ILE A 513 23.31 -12.64 -30.43
N PRO A 514 24.36 -12.58 -31.28
CA PRO A 514 24.93 -13.77 -31.89
C PRO A 514 25.39 -14.85 -30.89
N ALA A 515 25.43 -16.09 -31.36
CA ALA A 515 26.07 -17.17 -30.63
C ALA A 515 27.56 -16.86 -30.42
N GLY A 516 28.06 -17.08 -29.19
CA GLY A 516 29.45 -16.84 -28.83
C GLY A 516 29.81 -15.42 -28.37
N VAL A 517 28.88 -14.46 -28.38
CA VAL A 517 29.07 -13.19 -27.67
C VAL A 517 29.11 -13.45 -26.16
N THR A 518 30.17 -13.01 -25.49
CA THR A 518 30.32 -13.17 -24.03
C THR A 518 29.71 -12.02 -23.24
N GLU A 519 29.56 -12.21 -21.93
CA GLU A 519 29.14 -11.15 -20.99
C GLU A 519 30.11 -9.95 -21.06
N GLU A 520 31.42 -10.20 -21.06
CA GLU A 520 32.46 -9.17 -21.10
C GLU A 520 32.41 -8.35 -22.40
N GLU A 521 32.24 -9.01 -23.55
CA GLU A 521 32.08 -8.32 -24.83
C GLU A 521 30.84 -7.42 -24.84
N LEU A 522 29.72 -7.89 -24.27
CA LEU A 522 28.47 -7.11 -24.23
C LEU A 522 28.56 -5.92 -23.28
N LEU A 523 29.14 -6.11 -22.09
CA LEU A 523 29.34 -5.04 -21.10
C LEU A 523 30.32 -3.96 -21.59
N ALA A 524 31.26 -4.31 -22.46
CA ALA A 524 32.23 -3.39 -23.07
C ALA A 524 31.67 -2.60 -24.28
N ALA A 525 30.47 -2.93 -24.75
CA ALA A 525 29.87 -2.27 -25.91
C ALA A 525 29.66 -0.76 -25.71
N THR A 526 29.68 -0.01 -26.82
CA THR A 526 29.43 1.43 -26.82
C THR A 526 27.95 1.73 -27.09
N PRO A 527 27.32 2.67 -26.36
CA PRO A 527 25.96 3.08 -26.67
C PRO A 527 25.90 3.81 -28.01
N LEU A 528 24.89 3.50 -28.82
CA LEU A 528 24.60 4.22 -30.07
C LEU A 528 23.34 5.06 -29.96
N PHE A 529 22.28 4.52 -29.35
CA PHE A 529 20.97 5.16 -29.28
C PHE A 529 20.16 4.60 -28.13
N ASP A 530 19.40 5.45 -27.45
CA ASP A 530 18.37 5.07 -26.49
C ASP A 530 17.10 5.86 -26.83
N SER A 531 16.01 5.16 -27.09
CA SER A 531 14.71 5.78 -27.41
C SER A 531 14.05 6.42 -26.20
N ARG A 532 14.52 6.09 -24.97
CA ARG A 532 13.93 6.54 -23.69
C ARG A 532 12.51 6.02 -23.44
N ASP A 533 12.09 5.03 -24.23
CA ASP A 533 10.78 4.39 -24.20
C ASP A 533 10.85 2.85 -24.42
N GLY A 534 12.05 2.27 -24.26
CA GLY A 534 12.28 0.83 -24.22
C GLY A 534 13.03 0.21 -25.39
N ILE A 535 13.67 1.00 -26.27
CA ILE A 535 14.56 0.54 -27.33
C ILE A 535 15.96 1.10 -27.12
N LEU A 536 16.96 0.23 -27.11
CA LEU A 536 18.35 0.58 -26.92
C LEU A 536 19.22 -0.05 -28.01
N ARG A 537 20.15 0.70 -28.60
CA ARG A 537 21.15 0.19 -29.54
C ARG A 537 22.55 0.38 -29.01
N ILE A 538 23.34 -0.68 -29.12
CA ILE A 538 24.76 -0.70 -28.74
C ILE A 538 25.61 -1.22 -29.89
N HIS A 539 26.89 -0.83 -29.92
CA HIS A 539 27.87 -1.31 -30.88
C HIS A 539 28.95 -2.15 -30.19
N LEU A 540 29.15 -3.37 -30.71
CA LEU A 540 30.21 -4.27 -30.28
C LEU A 540 31.41 -4.05 -31.20
N GLU A 541 32.39 -3.27 -30.72
CA GLU A 541 33.59 -2.94 -31.48
C GLU A 541 34.39 -4.16 -31.94
N SER A 542 34.48 -5.19 -31.09
CA SER A 542 35.21 -6.44 -31.38
C SER A 542 34.63 -7.21 -32.57
N ARG A 543 33.35 -6.99 -32.89
CA ARG A 543 32.59 -7.72 -33.91
C ARG A 543 32.05 -6.84 -35.03
N LYS A 544 32.24 -5.52 -34.94
CA LYS A 544 31.67 -4.52 -35.85
C LYS A 544 30.17 -4.74 -36.06
N LEU A 545 29.46 -5.00 -34.96
CA LEU A 545 28.06 -5.38 -34.95
C LEU A 545 27.26 -4.43 -34.08
N THR A 546 26.07 -4.05 -34.54
CA THR A 546 25.07 -3.34 -33.73
C THR A 546 24.03 -4.32 -33.21
N ILE A 547 23.73 -4.23 -31.92
CA ILE A 547 22.65 -4.99 -31.27
C ILE A 547 21.58 -4.00 -30.81
N GLU A 548 20.32 -4.27 -31.20
CA GLU A 548 19.16 -3.58 -30.66
C GLU A 548 18.52 -4.45 -29.56
N PHE A 549 18.31 -3.84 -28.40
CA PHE A 549 17.59 -4.39 -27.27
C PHE A 549 16.23 -3.75 -27.13
N GLN A 550 15.26 -4.56 -26.71
CA GLN A 550 13.93 -4.12 -26.35
C GLN A 550 13.55 -4.69 -24.99
N VAL A 551 12.95 -3.87 -24.14
CA VAL A 551 12.31 -4.32 -22.90
C VAL A 551 10.81 -4.36 -23.08
N GLN A 552 10.15 -5.32 -22.44
CA GLN A 552 8.70 -5.42 -22.52
C GLN A 552 8.03 -4.16 -21.98
N ARG A 553 7.10 -3.63 -22.76
CA ARG A 553 6.29 -2.47 -22.38
C ARG A 553 5.24 -2.85 -21.35
N THR A 554 4.41 -3.83 -21.70
CA THR A 554 3.36 -4.41 -20.86
C THR A 554 3.78 -5.76 -20.28
N ALA A 555 3.32 -6.07 -19.07
CA ALA A 555 3.55 -7.38 -18.47
C ALA A 555 2.64 -8.41 -19.14
N SER A 556 3.23 -9.29 -19.94
CA SER A 556 2.52 -10.40 -20.57
C SER A 556 3.39 -11.65 -20.56
N LEU A 557 2.77 -12.81 -20.42
CA LEU A 557 3.46 -14.09 -20.52
C LEU A 557 3.60 -14.49 -21.99
N PRO A 558 4.67 -15.23 -22.36
CA PRO A 558 4.77 -15.82 -23.69
C PRO A 558 3.70 -16.92 -23.82
N GLY A 559 3.05 -17.02 -24.99
CA GLY A 559 2.01 -18.03 -25.20
C GLY A 559 2.54 -19.48 -25.08
N GLY A 560 1.78 -20.36 -24.41
CA GLY A 560 2.08 -21.79 -24.31
C GLY A 560 1.39 -22.44 -23.09
N PRO A 561 0.98 -23.72 -23.15
CA PRO A 561 0.33 -24.38 -22.03
C PRO A 561 1.33 -24.80 -20.94
N ASN A 562 0.93 -24.66 -19.66
CA ASN A 562 1.62 -25.20 -18.47
C ASN A 562 3.11 -24.83 -18.31
N GLN A 563 3.40 -23.55 -18.10
CA GLN A 563 4.70 -23.13 -17.58
C GLN A 563 4.58 -22.80 -16.09
N ASP A 564 5.61 -23.17 -15.33
CA ASP A 564 5.86 -22.61 -14.00
C ASP A 564 5.98 -21.09 -14.16
N LEU A 565 4.94 -20.36 -13.76
CA LEU A 565 4.76 -18.93 -14.07
C LEU A 565 5.86 -18.06 -13.46
N GLU A 566 6.51 -18.53 -12.40
CA GLU A 566 7.63 -17.83 -11.78
C GLU A 566 8.95 -18.08 -12.54
N LYS A 567 9.04 -19.09 -13.39
CA LYS A 567 10.24 -19.40 -14.20
C LYS A 567 10.15 -18.87 -15.63
N SER A 568 9.29 -17.89 -15.87
CA SER A 568 9.18 -17.29 -17.20
C SER A 568 10.51 -16.69 -17.66
N ARG A 569 10.96 -17.09 -18.86
CA ARG A 569 12.19 -16.56 -19.47
C ARG A 569 12.13 -15.07 -19.79
N ASN A 570 10.92 -14.52 -19.87
CA ASN A 570 10.70 -13.13 -20.22
C ASN A 570 10.69 -12.18 -19.01
N GLY A 571 10.87 -12.72 -17.79
CA GLY A 571 10.96 -11.94 -16.56
C GLY A 571 9.63 -11.52 -15.94
N ILE A 572 8.50 -11.86 -16.55
CA ILE A 572 7.16 -11.58 -16.02
C ILE A 572 6.70 -12.75 -15.16
N ILE A 573 6.22 -12.44 -13.96
CA ILE A 573 5.75 -13.44 -12.98
C ILE A 573 4.41 -12.98 -12.35
N PRO A 574 3.69 -13.88 -11.65
CA PRO A 574 2.52 -13.49 -10.87
C PRO A 574 2.82 -12.50 -9.73
N GLY A 575 1.82 -11.73 -9.34
CA GLY A 575 1.88 -10.75 -8.26
C GLY A 575 0.50 -10.10 -8.05
N ASP A 576 0.50 -8.79 -7.79
CA ASP A 576 -0.72 -7.97 -7.67
C ASP A 576 -0.84 -6.91 -8.80
N GLY A 577 -0.11 -7.09 -9.90
CA GLY A 577 -0.01 -6.11 -10.99
C GLY A 577 1.03 -5.00 -10.76
N THR A 578 1.58 -4.86 -9.56
CA THR A 578 2.66 -3.90 -9.25
C THR A 578 3.86 -4.59 -8.60
N VAL A 579 3.60 -5.38 -7.55
CA VAL A 579 4.59 -6.08 -6.75
C VAL A 579 4.66 -7.53 -7.22
N PRO A 580 5.82 -8.00 -7.71
CA PRO A 580 6.00 -9.41 -8.04
C PRO A 580 5.98 -10.26 -6.77
N VAL A 581 5.46 -11.49 -6.87
CA VAL A 581 5.34 -12.37 -5.70
C VAL A 581 6.67 -12.61 -5.00
N TRP A 582 7.79 -12.64 -5.72
CA TRP A 582 9.13 -12.77 -5.13
C TRP A 582 9.46 -11.69 -4.09
N SER A 583 8.99 -10.46 -4.30
CA SER A 583 9.17 -9.38 -3.33
C SER A 583 8.30 -9.58 -2.11
N ALA A 584 7.01 -9.79 -2.34
CA ALA A 584 6.05 -9.86 -1.25
C ALA A 584 6.24 -11.11 -0.37
N ARG A 585 6.62 -12.24 -0.98
CA ARG A 585 6.90 -13.53 -0.33
C ARG A 585 8.13 -13.50 0.58
N ALA A 586 8.98 -12.48 0.53
CA ALA A 586 10.08 -12.33 1.50
C ALA A 586 9.56 -12.32 2.96
N GLN A 587 8.32 -11.89 3.18
CA GLN A 587 7.65 -11.93 4.49
C GLN A 587 7.33 -13.37 4.96
N ALA A 588 7.34 -14.35 4.05
CA ALA A 588 7.04 -15.75 4.33
C ALA A 588 8.30 -16.59 4.67
N ARG A 589 9.50 -15.98 4.64
CA ARG A 589 10.76 -16.68 4.93
C ARG A 589 10.74 -17.27 6.33
N GLY A 590 11.03 -18.56 6.45
CA GLY A 590 10.96 -19.30 7.73
C GLY A 590 9.56 -19.76 8.14
N LEU A 591 8.50 -19.32 7.46
CA LEU A 591 7.11 -19.74 7.73
C LEU A 591 6.57 -20.68 6.65
N LYS A 592 6.78 -20.33 5.37
CA LYS A 592 6.30 -21.12 4.24
C LYS A 592 7.42 -22.06 3.74
N PRO A 593 7.18 -23.39 3.68
CA PRO A 593 8.14 -24.32 3.11
C PRO A 593 8.54 -23.96 1.68
N GLY A 594 9.84 -24.09 1.37
CA GLY A 594 10.39 -23.79 0.03
C GLY A 594 10.69 -22.31 -0.23
N VAL A 595 10.41 -21.40 0.70
CA VAL A 595 10.82 -19.99 0.59
C VAL A 595 12.23 -19.82 1.14
N GLY A 596 13.19 -19.56 0.25
CA GLY A 596 14.60 -19.33 0.62
C GLY A 596 14.85 -17.94 1.23
N GLY A 597 15.99 -17.80 1.92
CA GLY A 597 16.43 -16.58 2.60
C GLY A 597 16.41 -16.73 4.14
N GLY A 598 16.99 -15.75 4.85
CA GLY A 598 16.92 -15.69 6.32
C GLY A 598 15.47 -15.48 6.81
N PRO A 599 15.10 -16.02 7.99
CA PRO A 599 13.71 -15.94 8.47
C PRO A 599 13.26 -14.49 8.61
N ALA A 600 12.00 -14.20 8.24
CA ALA A 600 11.38 -12.90 8.48
C ALA A 600 11.05 -12.77 9.98
N GLU A 601 12.00 -12.24 10.75
CA GLU A 601 11.95 -12.21 12.22
C GLU A 601 10.72 -11.44 12.72
N GLY A 602 9.93 -12.07 13.59
CA GLY A 602 8.73 -11.49 14.20
C GLY A 602 7.42 -11.71 13.43
N VAL A 603 7.49 -12.20 12.19
CA VAL A 603 6.28 -12.56 11.43
C VAL A 603 5.69 -13.86 11.99
N GLN A 604 4.44 -13.78 12.47
CA GLN A 604 3.71 -14.88 13.08
C GLN A 604 2.93 -15.71 12.05
N MET A 605 2.39 -15.03 11.04
CA MET A 605 1.64 -15.66 9.97
C MET A 605 1.62 -14.78 8.72
N VAL A 606 1.68 -15.41 7.56
CA VAL A 606 1.44 -14.76 6.26
C VAL A 606 0.25 -15.38 5.56
N PHE A 607 -0.40 -14.61 4.70
CA PHE A 607 -1.46 -15.04 3.83
C PHE A 607 -1.00 -14.86 2.38
N GLU A 608 -0.65 -15.97 1.72
CA GLU A 608 -0.39 -15.99 0.29
C GLU A 608 -1.73 -16.17 -0.45
N GLN A 609 -2.21 -15.11 -1.06
CA GLN A 609 -3.54 -15.00 -1.63
C GLN A 609 -3.48 -14.75 -3.15
N GLY A 610 -4.62 -14.53 -3.79
CA GLY A 610 -4.68 -14.14 -5.19
C GLY A 610 -5.94 -13.37 -5.53
N GLY A 611 -6.05 -12.92 -6.78
CA GLY A 611 -7.28 -12.35 -7.36
C GLY A 611 -7.49 -10.86 -7.17
N TYR A 612 -6.51 -10.10 -6.68
CA TYR A 612 -6.67 -8.67 -6.47
C TYR A 612 -5.47 -7.85 -6.90
N GLN A 613 -5.76 -6.67 -7.42
CA GLN A 613 -4.76 -5.69 -7.81
C GLN A 613 -4.24 -4.92 -6.59
N HIS A 614 -3.02 -4.41 -6.72
CA HIS A 614 -2.30 -3.68 -5.67
C HIS A 614 -3.14 -2.57 -5.03
N GLN A 615 -3.64 -1.61 -5.83
CA GLN A 615 -4.28 -0.38 -5.35
C GLN A 615 -5.56 -0.61 -4.54
N PHE A 616 -6.35 -1.63 -4.91
CA PHE A 616 -7.65 -1.96 -4.31
C PHE A 616 -7.61 -3.30 -3.58
N SER A 617 -6.42 -3.72 -3.13
CA SER A 617 -6.22 -5.01 -2.45
C SER A 617 -7.11 -5.18 -1.21
N TYR A 618 -7.36 -4.10 -0.47
CA TYR A 618 -8.24 -4.09 0.70
C TYR A 618 -9.75 -4.16 0.41
N ASP A 619 -10.16 -4.09 -0.86
CA ASP A 619 -11.54 -4.37 -1.25
C ASP A 619 -11.80 -5.86 -1.47
N HIS A 620 -10.74 -6.65 -1.62
CA HIS A 620 -10.87 -8.08 -1.83
C HIS A 620 -11.26 -8.82 -0.54
N PRO A 621 -12.23 -9.77 -0.60
CA PRO A 621 -12.68 -10.51 0.57
C PRO A 621 -11.58 -11.24 1.34
N TRP A 622 -10.61 -11.87 0.63
CA TRP A 622 -9.51 -12.58 1.29
C TRP A 622 -8.61 -11.65 2.12
N THR A 623 -8.32 -10.46 1.59
CA THR A 623 -7.52 -9.46 2.30
C THR A 623 -8.27 -9.01 3.56
N ARG A 624 -9.56 -8.67 3.42
CA ARG A 624 -10.40 -8.26 4.55
C ARG A 624 -10.53 -9.35 5.62
N TRP A 625 -10.69 -10.61 5.21
CA TRP A 625 -10.70 -11.76 6.11
C TRP A 625 -9.40 -11.85 6.92
N SER A 626 -8.25 -11.78 6.23
CA SER A 626 -6.94 -11.85 6.87
C SER A 626 -6.67 -10.67 7.82
N VAL A 627 -7.16 -9.47 7.50
CA VAL A 627 -7.09 -8.30 8.40
C VAL A 627 -7.85 -8.57 9.70
N LEU A 628 -9.12 -9.01 9.63
CA LEU A 628 -9.93 -9.25 10.83
C LEU A 628 -9.33 -10.36 11.69
N TYR A 629 -8.93 -11.47 11.07
CA TYR A 629 -8.25 -12.57 11.76
C TYR A 629 -7.01 -12.05 12.49
N SER A 630 -6.14 -11.32 11.80
CA SER A 630 -4.89 -10.82 12.35
C SER A 630 -5.11 -9.81 13.49
N ILE A 631 -6.10 -8.93 13.38
CA ILE A 631 -6.42 -7.97 14.44
C ILE A 631 -6.87 -8.68 15.71
N VAL A 632 -7.68 -9.76 15.62
CA VAL A 632 -8.06 -10.55 16.80
C VAL A 632 -6.83 -11.20 17.44
N GLN A 633 -5.91 -11.74 16.65
CA GLN A 633 -4.67 -12.32 17.17
C GLN A 633 -3.76 -11.26 17.82
N ILE A 634 -3.67 -10.08 17.23
CA ILE A 634 -2.86 -8.97 17.75
C ILE A 634 -3.47 -8.44 19.06
N ALA A 635 -4.79 -8.24 19.10
CA ALA A 635 -5.50 -7.72 20.26
C ALA A 635 -5.41 -8.65 21.47
N TRP A 636 -5.19 -9.96 21.28
CA TRP A 636 -4.96 -10.91 22.37
C TRP A 636 -3.76 -10.56 23.27
N ASN A 637 -2.78 -9.80 22.75
CA ASN A 637 -1.63 -9.32 23.51
C ASN A 637 -1.90 -8.01 24.27
N ALA A 638 -3.11 -7.46 24.18
CA ALA A 638 -3.49 -6.31 24.99
C ALA A 638 -3.77 -6.76 26.44
N PRO A 639 -3.35 -5.99 27.45
CA PRO A 639 -3.70 -6.30 28.83
C PRO A 639 -5.23 -6.32 28.99
N GLU A 640 -5.74 -7.33 29.70
CA GLU A 640 -7.17 -7.40 29.96
C GLU A 640 -7.64 -6.14 30.70
N PRO A 641 -8.77 -5.53 30.27
CA PRO A 641 -9.30 -4.36 30.94
C PRO A 641 -9.56 -4.65 32.42
N LYS A 642 -9.08 -3.78 33.30
CA LYS A 642 -9.52 -3.79 34.70
C LYS A 642 -10.91 -3.17 34.72
N CYS A 643 -11.94 -4.02 34.79
CA CYS A 643 -13.32 -3.58 35.00
C CYS A 643 -13.47 -2.86 36.34
#